data_AF-A0A1V4JEZ1-F1
#
_entry.id   AF-A0A1V4JEZ1-F1
#
_cell.length_a   1.000
_cell.length_b   1.000
_cell.length_c   1.000
_cell.angle_alpha   90.00
_cell.angle_beta   90.00
_cell.angle_gamma   90.00
#
_symmetry.space_group_name_H-M   'P 1'
#
loop_
_entity.id
_entity.type
_entity.pdbx_description
1 polymer ?
#
loop_
_entity_poly.entity_id
_entity_poly.type
_entity_poly.pdbx_seq_one_letter_code
_entity_poly.pdbx_strand_id
1 'polypeptide(L)'
;MWLSQGLVKVVVDSSDRKRAISSVCSYIVYQCSRPAPLHSRDLHSMIVAAFQCLCVWLTEHPDMLDEKDCLKEVLEIVELGISGSKSKNSEQEVKYKGDKEPNPASMRVKDAAEATLTCIMQLLGPFPSPSGPASPCSLVNETTLIKYSRLPTINKHSFRYFVLDNSVILAMLEQPLGNEQNDSFPSVTVLIRGTSGRFAWAQQLCLLPRGAKANQKTFVPEPRPAPKNDVGLKYSVKHRPFPEEVDKIPFVKADLSIPDLHEIVNEELEERHEMLRNGMAQQILFEASIDQKSEEEWRKKSFPDPVTECKPPPPAQEFQTARLFLSHFGFLSLEALKEPANSRLPPHLIALDSALPGFFDDLGYLDLLPCRPFDTVFIFYMKAGQKTSQEILKNMESSRIVQPHFLEFLLSLGWSVDVGKHPGWTGHVSTSWSINSCGDDGGPEQDDLIISEDVGASIFNGQKKVLYYADALTEIAFVVPSPVESLTDSLESNVSDQESDSNMDLLPGILKQQSLTLELFPSHADNLNPSQRLSPTSRSKRVPQGRTIPPMGPETKVYVVWVERYDDIENFPLPDLVSETSTGVETTANSSASLRSTTPEKEVPVIFIHPLNTGLFRIKLQGATGKFNMVIPLVDGMIVSRRALGFLVRQTVINICRRKRLESDSYNPPHVRRKQKIADIVNKYRNRQLEPEFYTSLFQEVGLKNCNP
;
A
#
# COMPACT_ATOMS: atom_id res chain seq x y z
N MET A 1 -8.95 -13.16 -20.06
CA MET A 1 -8.39 -13.84 -21.25
C MET A 1 -7.51 -14.96 -20.68
N TRP A 2 -7.96 -16.18 -20.39
CA TRP A 2 -8.42 -17.27 -21.25
C TRP A 2 -9.19 -18.31 -20.40
N LEU A 3 -10.49 -18.47 -20.67
CA LEU A 3 -11.38 -19.64 -20.43
C LEU A 3 -12.84 -19.21 -20.68
N SER A 4 -13.07 -18.45 -21.75
CA SER A 4 -14.37 -17.90 -22.16
C SER A 4 -14.96 -18.62 -23.38
N GLN A 5 -14.65 -19.91 -23.58
CA GLN A 5 -15.09 -20.67 -24.76
C GLN A 5 -16.18 -21.74 -24.48
N GLY A 6 -16.84 -21.72 -23.32
CA GLY A 6 -17.78 -22.79 -22.96
C GLY A 6 -19.24 -22.40 -22.71
N LEU A 7 -19.49 -21.16 -22.27
CA LEU A 7 -20.83 -20.65 -22.04
C LEU A 7 -21.19 -19.76 -23.22
N VAL A 8 -22.41 -19.92 -23.77
CA VAL A 8 -23.00 -18.92 -24.66
C VAL A 8 -22.87 -17.59 -23.93
N LYS A 9 -21.92 -16.75 -24.35
CA LYS A 9 -21.82 -15.38 -23.87
C LYS A 9 -23.06 -14.74 -24.45
N VAL A 10 -24.15 -14.71 -23.68
CA VAL A 10 -25.33 -13.94 -24.05
C VAL A 10 -24.78 -12.54 -24.22
N VAL A 11 -24.70 -12.09 -25.47
CA VAL A 11 -24.26 -10.74 -25.78
C VAL A 11 -25.38 -9.86 -25.29
N VAL A 12 -25.22 -9.35 -24.08
CA VAL A 12 -26.14 -8.37 -23.51
C VAL A 12 -25.79 -7.04 -24.15
N ASP A 13 -26.75 -6.45 -24.84
CA ASP A 13 -26.57 -5.16 -25.49
C ASP A 13 -26.18 -4.09 -24.46
N SER A 14 -25.40 -3.09 -24.89
CA SER A 14 -24.96 -2.00 -24.00
C SER A 14 -26.13 -1.29 -23.32
N SER A 15 -27.25 -1.14 -24.02
CA SER A 15 -28.49 -0.59 -23.48
C SER A 15 -29.06 -1.42 -22.34
N ASP A 16 -29.01 -2.74 -22.44
CA ASP A 16 -29.53 -3.65 -21.41
C ASP A 16 -28.60 -3.70 -20.20
N ARG A 17 -27.27 -3.63 -20.42
CA ARG A 17 -26.28 -3.48 -19.34
C ARG A 17 -26.49 -2.18 -18.57
N LYS A 18 -26.68 -1.06 -19.28
CA LYS A 18 -27.03 0.24 -18.69
C LYS A 18 -28.34 0.17 -17.90
N ARG A 19 -29.37 -0.45 -18.48
CA ARG A 19 -30.67 -0.63 -17.81
C ARG A 19 -30.55 -1.47 -16.55
N ALA A 20 -29.73 -2.51 -16.54
CA ALA A 20 -29.46 -3.32 -15.35
C ALA A 20 -28.81 -2.49 -14.24
N ILE A 21 -27.74 -1.75 -14.56
CA ILE A 21 -27.06 -0.84 -13.62
C ILE A 21 -28.05 0.20 -13.08
N SER A 22 -28.78 0.89 -13.95
CA SER A 22 -29.76 1.91 -13.56
C SER A 22 -30.91 1.34 -12.71
N SER A 23 -31.32 0.09 -12.96
CA SER A 23 -32.33 -0.59 -12.15
C SER A 23 -31.82 -0.86 -10.73
N VAL A 24 -30.56 -1.30 -10.57
CA VAL A 24 -29.93 -1.49 -9.26
C VAL A 24 -29.76 -0.15 -8.54
N CYS A 25 -29.33 0.90 -9.25
CA CYS A 25 -29.24 2.26 -8.73
C CYS A 25 -30.60 2.77 -8.23
N SER A 26 -31.65 2.61 -9.03
CA SER A 26 -33.03 2.99 -8.67
C SER A 26 -33.55 2.20 -7.47
N TYR A 27 -33.22 0.91 -7.39
CA TYR A 27 -33.55 0.08 -6.23
C TYR A 27 -32.90 0.60 -4.94
N ILE A 28 -31.61 0.96 -4.98
CA ILE A 28 -30.91 1.53 -3.83
C ILE A 28 -31.57 2.83 -3.39
N VAL A 29 -31.90 3.73 -4.32
CA VAL A 29 -32.61 4.98 -4.02
C VAL A 29 -33.93 4.70 -3.33
N TYR A 30 -34.74 3.79 -3.90
CA TYR A 30 -36.04 3.42 -3.36
C TYR A 30 -35.92 2.89 -1.92
N GLN A 31 -34.98 1.97 -1.66
CA GLN A 31 -34.79 1.41 -0.33
C GLN A 31 -34.26 2.44 0.69
N CYS A 32 -33.38 3.35 0.29
CA CYS A 32 -32.91 4.44 1.15
C CYS A 32 -33.98 5.50 1.43
N SER A 33 -34.97 5.66 0.54
CA SER A 33 -36.05 6.64 0.69
C SER A 33 -37.20 6.20 1.61
N ARG A 34 -37.15 4.95 2.11
CA ARG A 34 -38.22 4.44 2.98
C ARG A 34 -38.28 5.25 4.29
N PRO A 35 -39.47 5.46 4.87
CA PRO A 35 -39.59 6.18 6.14
C PRO A 35 -38.91 5.42 7.27
N ALA A 36 -38.37 6.15 8.25
CA ALA A 36 -37.59 5.61 9.37
C ALA A 36 -38.23 4.39 10.10
N PRO A 37 -39.56 4.31 10.31
CA PRO A 37 -40.18 3.13 10.94
C PRO A 37 -40.00 1.82 10.16
N LEU A 38 -39.71 1.89 8.85
CA LEU A 38 -39.46 0.72 8.01
C LEU A 38 -37.96 0.36 7.93
N HIS A 39 -37.08 1.11 8.59
CA HIS A 39 -35.65 0.81 8.63
C HIS A 39 -35.39 -0.37 9.58
N SER A 40 -35.34 -1.56 9.00
CA SER A 40 -34.90 -2.79 9.67
C SER A 40 -33.47 -3.18 9.28
N ARG A 41 -32.87 -4.07 10.07
CA ARG A 41 -31.57 -4.68 9.74
C ARG A 41 -31.59 -5.37 8.38
N ASP A 42 -32.69 -6.04 8.06
CA ASP A 42 -32.86 -6.77 6.81
C ASP A 42 -32.95 -5.79 5.63
N LEU A 43 -33.59 -4.62 5.80
CA LEU A 43 -33.56 -3.54 4.82
C LEU A 43 -32.13 -3.10 4.52
N HIS A 44 -31.33 -2.81 5.54
CA HIS A 44 -29.94 -2.38 5.35
C HIS A 44 -29.09 -3.47 4.72
N SER A 45 -29.30 -4.74 5.08
CA SER A 45 -28.64 -5.88 4.44
C SER A 45 -28.99 -5.98 2.95
N MET A 46 -30.25 -5.72 2.57
CA MET A 46 -30.64 -5.67 1.16
C MET A 46 -29.98 -4.51 0.40
N ILE A 47 -29.83 -3.34 1.02
CA ILE A 47 -29.12 -2.21 0.41
C ILE A 47 -27.64 -2.56 0.20
N VAL A 48 -26.98 -3.14 1.22
CA VAL A 48 -25.58 -3.59 1.12
C VAL A 48 -25.42 -4.64 0.00
N ALA A 49 -26.35 -5.60 -0.09
CA ALA A 49 -26.35 -6.58 -1.17
C ALA A 49 -26.53 -5.95 -2.55
N ALA A 50 -27.35 -4.89 -2.66
CA ALA A 50 -27.52 -4.15 -3.91
C ALA A 50 -26.25 -3.39 -4.32
N PHE A 51 -25.51 -2.78 -3.38
CA PHE A 51 -24.19 -2.21 -3.67
C PHE A 51 -23.18 -3.29 -4.11
N GLN A 52 -23.18 -4.47 -3.47
CA GLN A 52 -22.34 -5.58 -3.90
C GLN A 52 -22.71 -6.07 -5.30
N CYS A 53 -24.00 -6.15 -5.62
CA CYS A 53 -24.49 -6.48 -6.95
C CYS A 53 -24.02 -5.44 -7.98
N LEU A 54 -24.09 -4.15 -7.65
CA LEU A 54 -23.58 -3.07 -8.48
C LEU A 54 -22.08 -3.26 -8.76
N CYS A 55 -21.26 -3.54 -7.74
CA CYS A 55 -19.83 -3.83 -7.93
C CYS A 55 -19.58 -5.01 -8.88
N VAL A 56 -20.38 -6.08 -8.79
CA VAL A 56 -20.28 -7.24 -9.70
C VAL A 56 -20.54 -6.81 -11.15
N TRP A 57 -21.61 -6.05 -11.40
CA TRP A 57 -21.92 -5.53 -12.74
C TRP A 57 -20.81 -4.62 -13.29
N LEU A 58 -20.27 -3.73 -12.46
CA LEU A 58 -19.18 -2.83 -12.86
C LEU A 58 -17.88 -3.58 -13.16
N THR A 59 -17.59 -4.66 -12.41
CA THR A 59 -16.38 -5.47 -12.60
C THR A 59 -16.46 -6.30 -13.89
N GLU A 60 -17.64 -6.86 -14.20
CA GLU A 60 -17.86 -7.65 -15.43
C GLU A 60 -17.98 -6.77 -16.69
N HIS A 61 -18.43 -5.52 -16.52
CA HIS A 61 -18.65 -4.56 -17.62
C HIS A 61 -17.99 -3.20 -17.30
N PRO A 62 -16.65 -3.14 -17.25
CA PRO A 62 -15.93 -1.91 -16.92
C PRO A 62 -16.13 -0.81 -17.98
N ASP A 63 -16.44 -1.18 -19.23
CA ASP A 63 -16.77 -0.27 -20.33
C ASP A 63 -17.97 0.64 -20.01
N MET A 64 -18.85 0.21 -19.10
CA MET A 64 -19.97 1.04 -18.65
C MET A 64 -19.53 2.28 -17.87
N LEU A 65 -18.32 2.27 -17.27
CA LEU A 65 -17.80 3.42 -16.54
C LEU A 65 -17.20 4.49 -17.47
N ASP A 66 -16.91 4.17 -18.74
CA ASP A 66 -16.50 5.14 -19.75
C ASP A 66 -17.69 5.98 -20.25
N GLU A 67 -18.92 5.46 -20.12
CA GLU A 67 -20.14 6.21 -20.38
C GLU A 67 -20.40 7.26 -19.28
N LYS A 68 -20.23 8.54 -19.61
CA LYS A 68 -20.38 9.67 -18.68
C LYS A 68 -21.69 9.65 -17.88
N ASP A 69 -22.80 9.31 -18.52
CA ASP A 69 -24.12 9.26 -17.87
C ASP A 69 -24.20 8.14 -16.82
N CYS A 70 -23.69 6.96 -17.16
CA CYS A 70 -23.66 5.81 -16.26
C CYS A 70 -22.73 6.07 -15.07
N LEU A 71 -21.52 6.58 -15.32
CA LEU A 71 -20.59 6.96 -14.26
C LEU A 71 -21.19 8.00 -13.31
N LYS A 72 -21.87 9.02 -13.86
CA LYS A 72 -22.54 10.04 -13.06
C LYS A 72 -23.65 9.45 -12.19
N GLU A 73 -24.51 8.60 -12.77
CA GLU A 73 -25.57 7.92 -12.03
C GLU A 73 -25.01 7.09 -10.87
N VAL A 74 -23.98 6.28 -11.14
CA VAL A 74 -23.32 5.45 -10.12
C VAL A 74 -22.69 6.32 -9.03
N LEU A 75 -21.99 7.41 -9.38
CA LEU A 75 -21.39 8.32 -8.40
C LEU A 75 -22.43 9.05 -7.54
N GLU A 76 -23.60 9.37 -8.08
CA GLU A 76 -24.73 9.92 -7.31
C GLU A 76 -25.29 8.90 -6.31
N ILE A 77 -25.30 7.60 -6.65
CA ILE A 77 -25.71 6.54 -5.73
C ILE A 77 -24.67 6.29 -4.65
N VAL A 78 -23.38 6.32 -4.99
CA VAL A 78 -22.28 6.26 -4.02
C VAL A 78 -22.37 7.44 -3.05
N GLU A 79 -22.60 8.65 -3.56
CA GLU A 79 -22.83 9.83 -2.74
C GLU A 79 -24.03 9.66 -1.80
N LEU A 80 -25.16 9.16 -2.28
CA LEU A 80 -26.34 8.87 -1.46
C LEU A 80 -26.00 7.88 -0.34
N GLY A 81 -25.22 6.83 -0.63
CA GLY A 81 -24.83 5.83 0.36
C GLY A 81 -23.88 6.37 1.44
N ILE A 82 -22.96 7.28 1.07
CA ILE A 82 -21.98 7.87 2.02
C ILE A 82 -22.59 9.00 2.84
N SER A 83 -23.33 9.91 2.19
CA SER A 83 -23.80 11.16 2.81
C SER A 83 -25.28 11.15 3.20
N GLY A 84 -26.06 10.19 2.70
CA GLY A 84 -27.52 10.14 2.88
C GLY A 84 -28.31 11.04 1.93
N SER A 85 -27.65 11.88 1.10
CA SER A 85 -28.34 12.81 0.20
C SER A 85 -27.59 13.05 -1.12
N LYS A 86 -28.33 13.20 -2.22
CA LYS A 86 -27.76 13.54 -3.54
C LYS A 86 -27.51 15.05 -3.65
N SER A 87 -26.46 15.47 -4.37
CA SER A 87 -26.16 16.91 -4.58
C SER A 87 -27.15 17.60 -5.50
N LYS A 88 -27.75 16.85 -6.44
CA LYS A 88 -28.80 17.34 -7.33
C LYS A 88 -30.12 16.75 -6.89
N ASN A 89 -30.86 17.51 -6.09
CA ASN A 89 -32.27 17.25 -5.83
C ASN A 89 -33.08 18.30 -6.59
N SER A 90 -34.17 17.89 -7.25
CA SER A 90 -35.02 18.80 -8.04
C SER A 90 -35.65 19.93 -7.22
N GLU A 91 -35.61 19.85 -5.89
CA GLU A 91 -36.29 20.73 -4.96
C GLU A 91 -35.36 21.62 -4.10
N GLN A 92 -34.02 21.48 -4.19
CA GLN A 92 -33.07 22.18 -3.32
C GLN A 92 -31.86 22.73 -4.08
N GLU A 93 -31.25 23.81 -3.56
CA GLU A 93 -29.98 24.33 -4.06
C GLU A 93 -28.87 23.28 -3.98
N VAL A 94 -27.99 23.28 -4.99
CA VAL A 94 -26.90 22.31 -5.10
C VAL A 94 -25.89 22.56 -3.99
N LYS A 95 -25.89 21.70 -2.97
CA LYS A 95 -24.84 21.66 -1.94
C LYS A 95 -23.61 20.93 -2.47
N TYR A 96 -22.44 21.54 -2.31
CA TYR A 96 -21.17 20.91 -2.62
C TYR A 96 -20.88 19.74 -1.67
N LYS A 97 -20.17 18.72 -2.16
CA LYS A 97 -19.91 17.49 -1.42
C LYS A 97 -19.17 17.70 -0.10
N GLY A 98 -18.23 18.66 -0.06
CA GLY A 98 -17.45 18.99 1.13
C GLY A 98 -18.27 19.63 2.25
N ASP A 99 -19.40 20.28 1.92
CA ASP A 99 -20.25 20.99 2.87
C ASP A 99 -21.41 20.11 3.40
N LYS A 100 -21.47 18.85 2.97
CA LYS A 100 -22.52 17.92 3.39
C LYS A 100 -22.16 17.26 4.69
N GLU A 101 -23.05 17.39 5.67
CA GLU A 101 -23.00 16.54 6.87
C GLU A 101 -23.36 15.10 6.49
N PRO A 102 -22.49 14.12 6.80
CA PRO A 102 -22.74 12.74 6.44
C PRO A 102 -23.82 12.13 7.35
N ASN A 103 -24.98 11.82 6.78
CA ASN A 103 -26.07 11.13 7.47
C ASN A 103 -26.54 9.89 6.69
N PRO A 104 -25.68 8.85 6.55
CA PRO A 104 -26.02 7.66 5.79
C PRO A 104 -27.17 6.86 6.44
N ALA A 105 -27.90 6.09 5.63
CA ALA A 105 -29.00 5.24 6.13
C ALA A 105 -28.57 4.26 7.23
N SER A 106 -27.32 3.78 7.16
CA SER A 106 -26.61 3.12 8.26
C SER A 106 -25.11 3.08 7.98
N MET A 107 -24.31 2.75 8.99
CA MET A 107 -22.87 2.60 8.82
C MET A 107 -22.49 1.50 7.82
N ARG A 108 -23.20 0.37 7.82
CA ARG A 108 -22.97 -0.72 6.86
C ARG A 108 -23.22 -0.27 5.42
N VAL A 109 -24.24 0.58 5.20
CA VAL A 109 -24.54 1.15 3.88
C VAL A 109 -23.44 2.12 3.45
N LYS A 110 -22.96 2.98 4.36
CA LYS A 110 -21.82 3.86 4.10
C LYS A 110 -20.57 3.06 3.70
N ASP A 111 -20.24 2.01 4.46
CA ASP A 111 -19.07 1.17 4.19
C ASP A 111 -19.18 0.46 2.84
N ALA A 112 -20.38 0.01 2.45
CA ALA A 112 -20.62 -0.59 1.14
C ALA A 112 -20.50 0.43 -0.01
N ALA A 113 -20.95 1.67 0.21
CA ALA A 113 -20.80 2.75 -0.75
C ALA A 113 -19.32 3.19 -0.90
N GLU A 114 -18.57 3.27 0.19
CA GLU A 114 -17.11 3.52 0.17
C GLU A 114 -16.36 2.39 -0.58
N ALA A 115 -16.78 1.12 -0.40
CA ALA A 115 -16.24 -0.01 -1.16
C ALA A 115 -16.54 0.11 -2.66
N THR A 116 -17.75 0.57 -3.01
CA THR A 116 -18.15 0.80 -4.40
C THR A 116 -17.33 1.92 -5.04
N LEU A 117 -17.09 3.01 -4.31
CA LEU A 117 -16.19 4.08 -4.76
C LEU A 117 -14.78 3.55 -5.02
N THR A 118 -14.27 2.72 -4.11
CA THR A 118 -12.95 2.09 -4.23
C THR A 118 -12.89 1.19 -5.46
N CYS A 119 -13.94 0.40 -5.70
CA CYS A 119 -14.08 -0.44 -6.90
C CYS A 119 -14.05 0.40 -8.18
N ILE A 120 -14.78 1.52 -8.24
CA ILE A 120 -14.76 2.44 -9.39
C ILE A 120 -13.34 2.99 -9.63
N MET A 121 -12.65 3.44 -8.58
CA MET A 121 -11.28 3.96 -8.70
C MET A 121 -10.26 2.89 -9.13
N GLN A 122 -10.50 1.62 -8.82
CA GLN A 122 -9.67 0.50 -9.26
C GLN A 122 -9.94 0.10 -10.72
N LEU A 123 -11.16 0.31 -11.21
CA LEU A 123 -11.56 0.00 -12.59
C LEU A 123 -11.25 1.14 -13.57
N LEU A 124 -11.40 2.40 -13.14
CA LEU A 124 -11.17 3.59 -13.98
C LEU A 124 -9.74 4.13 -13.87
N GLY A 125 -9.01 4.09 -14.99
CA GLY A 125 -7.67 4.67 -15.11
C GLY A 125 -6.61 4.12 -14.12
N PRO A 126 -6.59 2.82 -13.79
CA PRO A 126 -5.64 2.29 -12.81
C PRO A 126 -4.19 2.50 -13.27
N PHE A 127 -3.38 3.18 -12.46
CA PHE A 127 -1.95 3.34 -12.69
C PHE A 127 -1.13 3.23 -11.39
N PRO A 128 -0.12 2.33 -11.33
CA PRO A 128 0.17 1.30 -12.32
C PRO A 128 -1.00 0.31 -12.41
N SER A 129 -1.19 -0.29 -13.59
CA SER A 129 -2.18 -1.36 -13.76
C SER A 129 -1.93 -2.46 -12.73
N PRO A 130 -2.96 -3.01 -12.06
CA PRO A 130 -2.83 -4.22 -11.27
C PRO A 130 -2.12 -5.30 -12.08
N SER A 131 -1.32 -6.14 -11.42
CA SER A 131 -0.63 -7.28 -12.06
C SER A 131 -1.61 -8.42 -12.37
N GLY A 132 -2.80 -8.07 -12.85
CA GLY A 132 -3.96 -8.94 -12.99
C GLY A 132 -4.73 -9.15 -11.68
N PRO A 133 -5.82 -9.93 -11.74
CA PRO A 133 -6.68 -10.24 -10.59
C PRO A 133 -5.94 -10.99 -9.46
N ALA A 134 -4.82 -11.65 -9.73
CA ALA A 134 -4.02 -12.32 -8.72
C ALA A 134 -3.39 -11.35 -7.70
N SER A 135 -3.08 -10.12 -8.10
CA SER A 135 -2.40 -9.13 -7.25
C SER A 135 -3.01 -7.75 -7.47
N PRO A 136 -4.02 -7.37 -6.65
CA PRO A 136 -4.71 -6.09 -6.75
C PRO A 136 -3.87 -4.93 -6.19
N CYS A 137 -2.80 -5.26 -5.44
CA CYS A 137 -1.91 -4.31 -4.78
C CYS A 137 -0.48 -4.86 -4.73
N SER A 138 0.48 -3.99 -4.45
CA SER A 138 1.90 -4.33 -4.34
C SER A 138 2.24 -5.00 -3.00
N LEU A 139 3.13 -6.01 -3.06
CA LEU A 139 3.73 -6.61 -1.88
C LEU A 139 5.06 -5.98 -1.45
N VAL A 140 5.53 -4.96 -2.17
CA VAL A 140 6.78 -4.24 -1.87
C VAL A 140 6.66 -3.51 -0.53
N ASN A 141 7.65 -3.68 0.34
CA ASN A 141 7.75 -3.01 1.64
C ASN A 141 9.06 -2.22 1.77
N GLU A 142 9.23 -1.56 2.91
CA GLU A 142 10.41 -0.75 3.24
C GLU A 142 11.69 -1.59 3.18
N THR A 143 11.68 -2.80 3.74
CA THR A 143 12.84 -3.69 3.75
C THR A 143 13.29 -4.05 2.33
N THR A 144 12.33 -4.35 1.44
CA THR A 144 12.61 -4.60 0.03
C THR A 144 13.22 -3.37 -0.63
N LEU A 145 12.63 -2.19 -0.46
CA LEU A 145 13.13 -0.96 -1.06
C LEU A 145 14.52 -0.56 -0.54
N ILE A 146 14.78 -0.72 0.75
CA ILE A 146 16.10 -0.44 1.35
C ILE A 146 17.14 -1.40 0.78
N LYS A 147 16.82 -2.70 0.62
CA LYS A 147 17.73 -3.68 0.01
C LYS A 147 18.15 -3.28 -1.41
N TYR A 148 17.24 -2.69 -2.19
CA TYR A 148 17.53 -2.22 -3.55
C TYR A 148 18.03 -0.77 -3.62
N SER A 149 18.01 -0.04 -2.51
CA SER A 149 18.63 1.28 -2.42
C SER A 149 20.15 1.15 -2.29
N ARG A 150 20.93 2.04 -2.91
CA ARG A 150 22.40 2.09 -2.74
C ARG A 150 22.82 2.80 -1.45
N LEU A 151 22.03 2.67 -0.37
CA LEU A 151 22.33 3.33 0.90
C LEU A 151 23.59 2.70 1.53
N PRO A 152 24.59 3.50 1.93
CA PRO A 152 25.79 2.99 2.60
C PRO A 152 25.51 2.43 4.00
N THR A 153 24.36 2.78 4.59
CA THR A 153 23.91 2.26 5.89
C THR A 153 22.42 1.91 5.81
N ILE A 154 22.10 0.62 6.01
CA ILE A 154 20.73 0.11 6.04
C ILE A 154 20.10 0.53 7.38
N ASN A 155 19.44 1.69 7.41
CA ASN A 155 18.66 2.11 8.57
C ASN A 155 17.17 1.89 8.33
N LYS A 156 16.49 1.20 9.26
CA LYS A 156 15.02 1.02 9.24
C LYS A 156 14.26 2.35 9.30
N HIS A 157 14.90 3.42 9.78
CA HIS A 157 14.33 4.76 9.90
C HIS A 157 14.65 5.68 8.70
N SER A 158 14.97 5.12 7.53
CA SER A 158 15.25 5.90 6.30
C SER A 158 13.98 6.51 5.66
N PHE A 159 12.79 6.09 6.11
CA PHE A 159 11.51 6.56 5.60
C PHE A 159 10.91 7.64 6.49
N ARG A 160 10.29 8.66 5.87
CA ARG A 160 9.35 9.57 6.55
C ARG A 160 7.94 9.05 6.42
N TYR A 161 7.16 9.11 7.49
CA TYR A 161 5.80 8.60 7.52
C TYR A 161 4.80 9.73 7.74
N PHE A 162 3.82 9.82 6.86
CA PHE A 162 2.72 10.78 6.93
C PHE A 162 1.38 10.05 6.81
N VAL A 163 0.31 10.65 7.33
CA VAL A 163 -1.05 10.19 7.12
C VAL A 163 -1.88 11.31 6.51
N LEU A 164 -2.61 10.96 5.45
CA LEU A 164 -3.59 11.83 4.79
C LEU A 164 -5.01 11.44 5.20
N ASP A 165 -5.81 12.43 5.59
CA ASP A 165 -7.24 12.31 5.90
C ASP A 165 -7.58 11.15 6.84
N ASN A 166 -6.66 10.81 7.76
CA ASN A 166 -6.77 9.66 8.66
C ASN A 166 -7.11 8.32 7.95
N SER A 167 -6.74 8.17 6.69
CA SER A 167 -7.17 7.06 5.82
C SER A 167 -6.07 6.44 4.98
N VAL A 168 -5.00 7.19 4.69
CA VAL A 168 -3.88 6.73 3.85
C VAL A 168 -2.55 7.06 4.54
N ILE A 169 -1.72 6.04 4.77
CA ILE A 169 -0.36 6.19 5.26
C ILE A 169 0.59 6.28 4.05
N LEU A 170 1.42 7.32 4.02
CA LEU A 170 2.50 7.52 3.07
C LEU A 170 3.84 7.26 3.76
N ALA A 171 4.63 6.31 3.26
CA ALA A 171 6.03 6.18 3.62
C ALA A 171 6.90 6.68 2.47
N MET A 172 7.70 7.73 2.70
CA MET A 172 8.50 8.39 1.66
C MET A 172 9.99 8.12 1.87
N LEU A 173 10.63 7.59 0.83
CA LEU A 173 12.07 7.44 0.71
C LEU A 173 12.60 8.53 -0.23
N GLU A 174 13.38 9.46 0.32
CA GLU A 174 13.91 10.60 -0.44
C GLU A 174 15.21 10.23 -1.20
N GLN A 175 15.85 9.11 -0.88
CA GLN A 175 17.06 8.65 -1.57
C GLN A 175 16.75 7.94 -2.91
N PRO A 176 17.57 8.17 -3.95
CA PRO A 176 17.37 7.54 -5.25
C PRO A 176 17.68 6.04 -5.22
N LEU A 177 16.84 5.24 -5.87
CA LEU A 177 17.03 3.77 -6.01
C LEU A 177 18.09 3.39 -7.08
N GLY A 178 19.03 4.29 -7.40
CA GLY A 178 20.12 4.02 -8.36
C GLY A 178 19.77 4.15 -9.84
N ASN A 179 18.68 4.84 -10.20
CA ASN A 179 18.36 5.22 -11.59
C ASN A 179 19.27 6.38 -12.07
N GLU A 180 20.58 6.14 -12.09
CA GLU A 180 21.62 7.06 -12.55
C GLU A 180 21.59 7.15 -14.09
N GLN A 181 20.69 7.95 -14.66
CA GLN A 181 20.89 8.50 -16.02
C GLN A 181 21.46 9.90 -15.87
N ASN A 182 22.79 10.05 -15.64
CA ASN A 182 23.66 11.25 -15.73
C ASN A 182 23.17 12.64 -15.25
N ASP A 183 21.94 12.76 -14.76
CA ASP A 183 21.22 13.98 -14.44
C ASP A 183 20.60 13.80 -13.04
N SER A 184 21.04 14.63 -12.10
CA SER A 184 20.55 14.67 -10.71
C SER A 184 19.15 15.29 -10.64
N PHE A 185 18.10 14.50 -10.92
CA PHE A 185 16.73 14.95 -10.74
C PHE A 185 16.21 14.67 -9.32
N PRO A 186 15.39 15.57 -8.73
CA PRO A 186 14.70 15.29 -7.49
C PRO A 186 13.79 14.06 -7.66
N SER A 187 14.07 12.99 -6.92
CA SER A 187 13.29 11.75 -6.94
C SER A 187 12.81 11.36 -5.55
N VAL A 188 11.60 10.81 -5.47
CA VAL A 188 11.03 10.25 -4.23
C VAL A 188 10.35 8.92 -4.55
N THR A 189 10.55 7.93 -3.68
CA THR A 189 9.77 6.69 -3.72
C THR A 189 8.76 6.71 -2.58
N VAL A 190 7.48 6.56 -2.90
CA VAL A 190 6.37 6.63 -1.94
C VAL A 190 5.67 5.28 -1.87
N LEU A 191 5.61 4.68 -0.68
CA LEU A 191 4.71 3.58 -0.36
C LEU A 191 3.39 4.14 0.17
N ILE A 192 2.30 3.85 -0.53
CA ILE A 192 0.95 4.31 -0.22
C ILE A 192 0.18 3.14 0.36
N ARG A 193 -0.20 3.20 1.63
CA ARG A 193 -1.04 2.20 2.30
C ARG A 193 -2.40 2.80 2.60
N GLY A 194 -3.43 2.24 2.00
CA GLY A 194 -4.81 2.65 2.22
C GLY A 194 -5.74 1.47 2.44
N THR A 195 -7.04 1.74 2.34
CA THR A 195 -8.11 0.75 2.45
C THR A 195 -8.10 -0.28 1.32
N SER A 196 -7.58 0.08 0.15
CA SER A 196 -7.46 -0.78 -1.05
C SER A 196 -6.17 -1.60 -1.11
N GLY A 197 -5.30 -1.48 -0.12
CA GLY A 197 -4.03 -2.21 -0.06
C GLY A 197 -2.82 -1.29 -0.01
N ARG A 198 -1.74 -1.75 -0.62
CA ARG A 198 -0.44 -1.07 -0.66
C ARG A 198 0.02 -0.85 -2.09
N PHE A 199 0.54 0.33 -2.39
CA PHE A 199 1.07 0.70 -3.71
C PHE A 199 2.44 1.34 -3.54
N ALA A 200 3.31 1.21 -4.53
CA ALA A 200 4.65 1.77 -4.51
C ALA A 200 4.87 2.60 -5.77
N TRP A 201 5.11 3.90 -5.61
CA TRP A 201 5.31 4.83 -6.72
C TRP A 201 6.70 5.46 -6.62
N ALA A 202 7.48 5.37 -7.69
CA ALA A 202 8.69 6.14 -7.87
C ALA A 202 8.36 7.38 -8.71
N GLN A 203 8.61 8.57 -8.16
CA GLN A 203 8.33 9.83 -8.82
C GLN A 203 9.62 10.63 -9.00
N GLN A 204 9.68 11.38 -10.09
CA GLN A 204 10.82 12.21 -10.45
C GLN A 204 10.30 13.54 -10.98
N LEU A 205 10.78 14.63 -10.40
CA LEU A 205 10.43 15.97 -10.88
C LEU A 205 11.32 16.32 -12.06
N CYS A 206 10.70 16.64 -13.20
CA CYS A 206 11.38 17.09 -14.41
C CYS A 206 10.72 18.39 -14.88
N LEU A 207 11.53 19.41 -15.21
CA LEU A 207 11.04 20.67 -15.78
C LEU A 207 10.48 20.50 -17.19
N LEU A 208 10.91 19.45 -17.91
CA LEU A 208 10.49 19.12 -19.26
C LEU A 208 10.01 17.66 -19.33
N PRO A 209 9.00 17.35 -20.18
CA PRO A 209 8.61 15.97 -20.45
C PRO A 209 9.80 15.14 -20.95
N ARG A 210 9.87 13.86 -20.58
CA ARG A 210 10.99 12.97 -20.95
C ARG A 210 11.23 12.91 -22.47
N GLY A 211 10.17 12.94 -23.29
CA GLY A 211 10.27 12.96 -24.76
C GLY A 211 10.84 14.25 -25.35
N ALA A 212 10.78 15.38 -24.64
CA ALA A 212 11.34 16.65 -25.09
C ALA A 212 12.87 16.73 -24.91
N LYS A 213 13.45 15.85 -24.08
CA LYS A 213 14.90 15.82 -23.80
C LYS A 213 15.73 15.36 -25.00
N ALA A 214 15.17 14.56 -25.91
CA ALA A 214 15.87 14.17 -27.14
C ALA A 214 16.25 15.38 -28.03
N ASN A 215 15.54 16.52 -27.88
CA ASN A 215 15.80 17.77 -28.60
C ASN A 215 16.57 18.83 -27.76
N GLN A 216 17.18 18.45 -26.63
CA GLN A 216 17.86 19.36 -25.69
C GLN A 216 19.09 20.08 -26.26
N LYS A 217 19.57 19.77 -27.48
CA LYS A 217 20.65 20.54 -28.12
C LYS A 217 20.31 22.03 -28.32
N THR A 218 19.06 22.44 -28.07
CA THR A 218 18.54 23.77 -28.42
C THR A 218 18.33 24.70 -27.22
N PHE A 219 18.40 24.22 -25.97
CA PHE A 219 18.30 25.07 -24.77
C PHE A 219 19.69 25.30 -24.18
N VAL A 220 20.52 26.03 -24.91
CA VAL A 220 21.64 26.75 -24.28
C VAL A 220 20.98 27.90 -23.52
N PRO A 221 21.10 27.99 -22.18
CA PRO A 221 20.65 29.17 -21.45
C PRO A 221 21.23 30.39 -22.16
N GLU A 222 20.39 31.36 -22.51
CA GLU A 222 20.88 32.60 -23.11
C GLU A 222 22.02 33.13 -22.23
N PRO A 223 23.22 33.37 -22.78
CA PRO A 223 24.32 33.85 -21.99
C PRO A 223 23.87 35.14 -21.30
N ARG A 224 24.29 35.32 -20.03
CA ARG A 224 24.02 36.56 -19.30
C ARG A 224 24.35 37.74 -20.23
N PRO A 225 23.46 38.75 -20.37
CA PRO A 225 23.77 39.94 -21.14
C PRO A 225 25.14 40.48 -20.74
N ALA A 226 26.01 40.74 -21.72
CA ALA A 226 27.32 41.31 -21.44
C ALA A 226 27.13 42.60 -20.61
N PRO A 227 27.90 42.81 -19.52
CA PRO A 227 27.77 44.02 -18.73
C PRO A 227 28.06 45.23 -19.65
N LYS A 228 27.08 46.11 -19.82
CA LYS A 228 27.24 47.34 -20.60
C LYS A 228 27.78 48.43 -19.67
N ASN A 229 29.07 48.77 -19.81
CA ASN A 229 29.71 49.82 -19.00
C ASN A 229 29.32 51.25 -19.42
N ASP A 230 28.62 51.38 -20.53
CA ASP A 230 28.04 52.62 -21.06
C ASP A 230 26.74 53.02 -20.32
N VAL A 231 26.27 52.20 -19.38
CA VAL A 231 25.10 52.48 -18.54
C VAL A 231 25.55 52.74 -17.10
N GLY A 232 25.66 54.03 -16.77
CA GLY A 232 26.02 54.54 -15.45
C GLY A 232 26.42 56.01 -15.56
N LEU A 233 25.87 56.88 -14.71
CA LEU A 233 26.32 58.27 -14.67
C LEU A 233 27.78 58.30 -14.20
N LYS A 234 28.71 58.57 -15.12
CA LYS A 234 30.04 59.06 -14.75
C LYS A 234 29.85 60.47 -14.20
N TYR A 235 29.67 60.59 -12.90
CA TYR A 235 29.68 61.90 -12.25
C TYR A 235 31.08 62.49 -12.39
N SER A 236 31.25 63.48 -13.28
CA SER A 236 32.40 64.37 -13.22
C SER A 236 32.20 65.29 -12.02
N VAL A 237 32.52 64.79 -10.82
CA VAL A 237 32.48 65.60 -9.61
C VAL A 237 33.71 66.49 -9.64
N LYS A 238 33.53 67.76 -10.01
CA LYS A 238 34.55 68.77 -9.75
C LYS A 238 34.57 69.00 -8.24
N HIS A 239 35.58 68.45 -7.57
CA HIS A 239 35.79 68.72 -6.15
C HIS A 239 36.03 70.22 -5.96
N ARG A 240 35.07 70.92 -5.36
CA ARG A 240 35.24 72.28 -4.87
C ARG A 240 35.29 72.25 -3.34
N PRO A 241 36.13 73.08 -2.70
CA PRO A 241 36.12 73.22 -1.24
C PRO A 241 34.79 73.74 -0.71
N PHE A 242 34.09 74.55 -1.51
CA PHE A 242 32.81 75.15 -1.21
C PHE A 242 31.80 74.91 -2.34
N PRO A 243 30.49 74.82 -2.04
CA PRO A 243 29.44 74.74 -3.05
C PRO A 243 29.46 75.94 -4.01
N GLU A 244 29.02 75.76 -5.26
CA GLU A 244 28.94 76.87 -6.24
C GLU A 244 27.98 77.99 -5.78
N GLU A 245 27.07 77.67 -4.87
CA GLU A 245 26.12 78.61 -4.28
C GLU A 245 26.81 79.64 -3.38
N VAL A 246 27.98 79.34 -2.81
CA VAL A 246 28.74 80.28 -1.97
C VAL A 246 29.15 81.51 -2.78
N ASP A 247 29.51 81.33 -4.06
CA ASP A 247 29.86 82.42 -4.98
C ASP A 247 28.67 83.36 -5.28
N LYS A 248 27.43 82.92 -4.97
CA LYS A 248 26.19 83.69 -5.21
C LYS A 248 25.69 84.44 -3.98
N ILE A 249 26.36 84.30 -2.82
CA ILE A 249 25.97 84.96 -1.58
C ILE A 249 26.37 86.44 -1.68
N PRO A 250 25.41 87.39 -1.64
CA PRO A 250 25.74 88.80 -1.68
C PRO A 250 26.43 89.23 -0.38
N PHE A 251 27.59 89.87 -0.50
CA PHE A 251 28.37 90.36 0.63
C PHE A 251 27.61 91.41 1.44
N VAL A 252 27.61 91.26 2.77
CA VAL A 252 27.14 92.28 3.71
C VAL A 252 28.28 93.20 4.13
N LYS A 253 27.95 94.36 4.71
CA LYS A 253 28.94 95.36 5.15
C LYS A 253 30.01 94.80 6.11
N ALA A 254 29.69 93.72 6.83
CA ALA A 254 30.65 93.03 7.71
C ALA A 254 31.67 92.21 6.92
N ASP A 255 31.31 91.63 5.77
CA ASP A 255 32.23 90.83 4.96
C ASP A 255 33.29 91.69 4.28
N LEU A 256 32.94 92.96 3.98
CA LEU A 256 33.84 93.97 3.43
C LEU A 256 34.77 94.61 4.49
N SER A 257 34.71 94.15 5.75
CA SER A 257 35.60 94.66 6.82
C SER A 257 36.96 93.97 6.86
N ILE A 258 37.10 92.84 6.16
CA ILE A 258 38.35 92.12 5.98
C ILE A 258 38.96 92.64 4.66
N PRO A 259 40.16 93.25 4.68
CA PRO A 259 40.80 93.76 3.47
C PRO A 259 41.12 92.62 2.50
N ASP A 260 41.13 92.92 1.20
CA ASP A 260 41.51 91.93 0.19
C ASP A 260 42.96 91.50 0.38
N LEU A 261 43.30 90.27 -0.01
CA LEU A 261 44.64 89.71 0.20
C LEU A 261 45.73 90.63 -0.41
N HIS A 262 45.45 91.24 -1.57
CA HIS A 262 46.37 92.18 -2.24
C HIS A 262 46.59 93.49 -1.47
N GLU A 263 45.70 93.86 -0.54
CA GLU A 263 45.80 95.07 0.29
C GLU A 263 46.64 94.85 1.56
N ILE A 264 46.94 93.59 1.91
CA ILE A 264 47.70 93.18 3.11
C ILE A 264 49.10 92.66 2.74
N VAL A 265 49.36 92.42 1.45
CA VAL A 265 50.63 91.85 0.97
C VAL A 265 51.76 92.88 1.06
N ASN A 266 52.78 92.54 1.86
CA ASN A 266 54.08 93.20 1.88
C ASN A 266 55.08 92.41 1.01
N GLU A 267 56.20 93.02 0.63
CA GLU A 267 57.24 92.42 -0.23
C GLU A 267 57.71 91.03 0.26
N GLU A 268 57.87 90.84 1.58
CA GLU A 268 58.23 89.55 2.20
C GLU A 268 57.12 88.49 2.09
N LEU A 269 55.85 88.92 2.09
CA LEU A 269 54.69 88.04 1.98
C LEU A 269 54.48 87.57 0.54
N GLU A 270 54.83 88.41 -0.43
CA GLU A 270 54.76 88.10 -1.86
C GLU A 270 55.75 86.98 -2.24
N GLU A 271 56.99 87.02 -1.72
CA GLU A 271 57.95 85.91 -1.89
C GLU A 271 57.44 84.59 -1.31
N ARG A 272 56.81 84.62 -0.12
CA ARG A 272 56.19 83.43 0.49
C ARG A 272 55.00 82.92 -0.33
N HIS A 273 54.19 83.81 -0.89
CA HIS A 273 53.09 83.43 -1.78
C HIS A 273 53.59 82.78 -3.07
N GLU A 274 54.69 83.28 -3.65
CA GLU A 274 55.32 82.69 -4.83
C GLU A 274 55.84 81.27 -4.52
N MET A 275 56.47 81.07 -3.36
CA MET A 275 56.85 79.73 -2.89
C MET A 275 55.66 78.79 -2.74
N LEU A 276 54.56 79.26 -2.13
CA LEU A 276 53.33 78.47 -1.96
C LEU A 276 52.71 78.12 -3.32
N ARG A 277 52.67 79.08 -4.25
CA ARG A 277 52.14 78.89 -5.61
C ARG A 277 52.94 77.83 -6.36
N ASN A 278 54.27 77.85 -6.24
CA ASN A 278 55.14 76.82 -6.80
C ASN A 278 54.90 75.45 -6.16
N GLY A 279 54.70 75.39 -4.84
CA GLY A 279 54.33 74.16 -4.13
C GLY A 279 52.98 73.58 -4.57
N MET A 280 51.96 74.43 -4.72
CA MET A 280 50.64 74.02 -5.23
C MET A 280 50.72 73.52 -6.68
N ALA A 281 51.51 74.19 -7.53
CA ALA A 281 51.71 73.74 -8.91
C ALA A 281 52.36 72.35 -8.96
N GLN A 282 53.34 72.07 -8.08
CA GLN A 282 53.94 70.73 -7.97
C GLN A 282 52.93 69.69 -7.47
N GLN A 283 52.08 70.03 -6.51
CA GLN A 283 51.04 69.14 -6.01
C GLN A 283 50.01 68.78 -7.09
N ILE A 284 49.56 69.77 -7.87
CA ILE A 284 48.62 69.55 -8.99
C ILE A 284 49.22 68.59 -10.02
N LEU A 285 50.50 68.76 -10.36
CA LEU A 285 51.19 67.87 -11.30
C LEU A 285 51.31 66.44 -10.74
N PHE A 286 51.58 66.30 -9.44
CA PHE A 286 51.63 65.01 -8.79
C PHE A 286 50.28 64.29 -8.80
N GLU A 287 49.19 64.97 -8.41
CA GLU A 287 47.83 64.42 -8.41
C GLU A 287 47.41 64.02 -9.83
N ALA A 288 47.67 64.86 -10.84
CA ALA A 288 47.39 64.52 -12.23
C ALA A 288 48.15 63.26 -12.70
N SER A 289 49.38 63.06 -12.22
CA SER A 289 50.16 61.84 -12.53
C SER A 289 49.59 60.58 -11.87
N ILE A 290 49.06 60.71 -10.64
CA ILE A 290 48.40 59.61 -9.92
C ILE A 290 47.09 59.24 -10.62
N ASP A 291 46.30 60.23 -11.02
CA ASP A 291 45.04 60.00 -11.75
C ASP A 291 45.31 59.28 -13.07
N GLN A 292 46.30 59.72 -13.85
CA GLN A 292 46.69 59.05 -15.10
C GLN A 292 47.12 57.60 -14.85
N LYS A 293 47.93 57.36 -13.81
CA LYS A 293 48.35 56.00 -13.44
C LYS A 293 47.16 55.12 -13.04
N SER A 294 46.22 55.67 -12.28
CA SER A 294 45.00 54.96 -11.88
C SER A 294 44.11 54.60 -13.07
N GLU A 295 44.01 55.49 -14.06
CA GLU A 295 43.24 55.27 -15.28
C GLU A 295 43.90 54.21 -16.17
N GLU A 296 45.23 54.22 -16.28
CA GLU A 296 45.99 53.18 -16.99
C GLU A 296 45.88 51.80 -16.32
N GLU A 297 45.95 51.73 -15.00
CA GLU A 297 45.73 50.49 -14.25
C GLU A 297 44.29 49.98 -14.43
N TRP A 298 43.31 50.89 -14.45
CA TRP A 298 41.91 50.55 -14.73
C TRP A 298 41.71 50.03 -16.16
N ARG A 299 42.35 50.66 -17.16
CA ARG A 299 42.33 50.20 -18.57
C ARG A 299 43.02 48.86 -18.80
N LYS A 300 44.00 48.49 -17.96
CA LYS A 300 44.73 47.21 -18.05
C LYS A 300 43.96 46.02 -17.44
N LYS A 301 42.90 46.26 -16.66
CA LYS A 301 42.07 45.17 -16.11
C LYS A 301 41.33 44.45 -17.24
N SER A 302 41.46 43.12 -17.29
CA SER A 302 40.70 42.27 -18.19
C SER A 302 39.21 42.32 -17.83
N PHE A 303 38.35 42.41 -18.84
CA PHE A 303 36.90 42.42 -18.66
C PHE A 303 36.26 41.12 -19.18
N PRO A 304 35.31 40.53 -18.44
CA PRO A 304 34.88 40.86 -17.07
C PRO A 304 35.98 40.56 -16.03
N ASP A 305 35.94 41.27 -14.90
CA ASP A 305 36.91 41.06 -13.82
C ASP A 305 36.66 39.69 -13.15
N PRO A 306 37.63 38.75 -13.21
CA PRO A 306 37.43 37.38 -12.73
C PRO A 306 37.20 37.28 -11.21
N VAL A 307 37.50 38.34 -10.46
CA VAL A 307 37.28 38.41 -9.01
C VAL A 307 35.84 38.87 -8.68
N THR A 308 35.25 39.72 -9.52
CA THR A 308 33.89 40.26 -9.32
C THR A 308 32.83 39.58 -10.19
N GLU A 309 33.21 38.71 -11.12
CA GLU A 309 32.29 37.97 -11.98
C GLU A 309 31.49 36.93 -11.18
N CYS A 310 30.19 37.17 -11.04
CA CYS A 310 29.28 36.22 -10.39
C CYS A 310 29.17 34.93 -11.23
N LYS A 311 29.77 33.83 -10.75
CA LYS A 311 29.60 32.49 -11.31
C LYS A 311 28.25 31.90 -10.86
N PRO A 312 27.56 31.12 -11.72
CA PRO A 312 26.37 30.41 -11.28
C PRO A 312 26.74 29.46 -10.14
N PRO A 313 25.88 29.30 -9.11
CA PRO A 313 26.10 28.29 -8.09
C PRO A 313 26.12 26.90 -8.73
N PRO A 314 26.89 25.95 -8.17
CA PRO A 314 26.85 24.57 -8.63
C PRO A 314 25.41 24.02 -8.49
N PRO A 315 24.98 23.10 -9.38
CA PRO A 315 23.67 22.46 -9.25
C PRO A 315 23.50 21.84 -7.87
N ALA A 316 22.35 22.09 -7.24
CA ALA A 316 22.01 21.47 -5.97
C ALA A 316 21.83 19.96 -6.18
N GLN A 317 22.43 19.16 -5.30
CA GLN A 317 22.29 17.69 -5.30
C GLN A 317 21.36 17.21 -4.17
N GLU A 318 21.15 18.04 -3.15
CA GLU A 318 20.28 17.76 -2.02
C GLU A 318 18.88 18.34 -2.27
N PHE A 319 17.87 17.48 -2.21
CA PHE A 319 16.48 17.88 -2.42
C PHE A 319 15.61 17.36 -1.27
N GLN A 320 14.76 18.21 -0.70
CA GLN A 320 13.71 17.78 0.24
C GLN A 320 12.51 17.24 -0.55
N THR A 321 12.66 16.07 -1.16
CA THR A 321 11.69 15.55 -2.14
C THR A 321 10.34 15.17 -1.53
N ALA A 322 10.28 14.80 -0.25
CA ALA A 322 9.03 14.61 0.49
C ALA A 322 8.27 15.94 0.67
N ARG A 323 8.98 17.03 0.99
CA ARG A 323 8.37 18.37 1.08
C ARG A 323 7.84 18.81 -0.27
N LEU A 324 8.62 18.63 -1.34
CA LEU A 324 8.21 18.94 -2.71
C LEU A 324 6.96 18.15 -3.11
N PHE A 325 6.92 16.85 -2.81
CA PHE A 325 5.76 16.00 -3.04
C PHE A 325 4.53 16.55 -2.32
N LEU A 326 4.60 16.73 -0.99
CA LEU A 326 3.46 17.18 -0.20
C LEU A 326 2.94 18.56 -0.66
N SER A 327 3.84 19.46 -1.06
CA SER A 327 3.50 20.77 -1.60
C SER A 327 2.81 20.70 -2.97
N HIS A 328 3.40 19.98 -3.93
CA HIS A 328 2.88 19.92 -5.30
C HIS A 328 1.52 19.23 -5.41
N PHE A 329 1.26 18.24 -4.55
CA PHE A 329 -0.06 17.58 -4.49
C PHE A 329 -1.08 18.35 -3.62
N GLY A 330 -0.69 19.49 -3.03
CA GLY A 330 -1.59 20.33 -2.23
C GLY A 330 -1.89 19.79 -0.82
N PHE A 331 -1.12 18.83 -0.33
CA PHE A 331 -1.28 18.26 1.01
C PHE A 331 -0.63 19.14 2.09
N LEU A 332 0.38 19.93 1.73
CA LEU A 332 1.11 20.81 2.66
C LEU A 332 0.46 22.20 2.70
N SER A 333 -0.50 22.40 3.60
CA SER A 333 -1.05 23.73 3.92
C SER A 333 -1.21 23.94 5.43
N LEU A 334 -1.39 25.19 5.85
CA LEU A 334 -1.60 25.51 7.26
C LEU A 334 -2.94 24.94 7.77
N GLU A 335 -3.96 24.93 6.92
CA GLU A 335 -5.27 24.34 7.21
C GLU A 335 -5.20 22.83 7.34
N ALA A 336 -4.36 22.17 6.55
CA ALA A 336 -4.19 20.72 6.59
C ALA A 336 -3.55 20.23 7.89
N LEU A 337 -2.75 21.07 8.55
CA LEU A 337 -2.10 20.77 9.83
C LEU A 337 -2.95 21.13 11.05
N LYS A 338 -4.02 21.90 10.86
CA LYS A 338 -4.94 22.31 11.93
C LYS A 338 -6.03 21.28 12.16
N GLU A 339 -6.42 21.11 13.42
CA GLU A 339 -7.64 20.37 13.75
C GLU A 339 -8.85 21.18 13.26
N PRO A 340 -9.79 20.58 12.51
CA PRO A 340 -10.96 21.30 12.00
C PRO A 340 -11.79 21.89 13.15
N ALA A 341 -12.12 23.17 13.06
CA ALA A 341 -12.94 23.84 14.07
C ALA A 341 -14.29 23.12 14.23
N ASN A 342 -14.69 22.84 15.48
CA ASN A 342 -15.90 22.12 15.87
C ASN A 342 -15.92 20.61 15.55
N SER A 343 -14.77 19.98 15.28
CA SER A 343 -14.68 18.54 15.06
C SER A 343 -13.68 17.86 16.01
N ARG A 344 -13.95 16.61 16.40
CA ARG A 344 -12.98 15.75 17.12
C ARG A 344 -12.04 15.00 16.15
N LEU A 345 -12.09 15.34 14.87
CA LEU A 345 -11.27 14.71 13.84
C LEU A 345 -9.84 15.24 13.91
N PRO A 346 -8.83 14.38 13.70
CA PRO A 346 -7.44 14.83 13.64
C PRO A 346 -7.19 15.66 12.37
N PRO A 347 -6.03 16.35 12.27
CA PRO A 347 -5.65 17.12 11.09
C PRO A 347 -5.63 16.27 9.80
N HIS A 348 -5.76 16.93 8.65
CA HIS A 348 -5.74 16.27 7.35
C HIS A 348 -4.35 15.71 7.00
N LEU A 349 -3.26 16.32 7.48
CA LEU A 349 -1.90 15.84 7.34
C LEU A 349 -1.26 15.63 8.71
N ILE A 350 -0.79 14.41 8.98
CA ILE A 350 -0.21 14.02 10.27
C ILE A 350 1.14 13.35 10.04
N ALA A 351 2.20 13.79 10.72
CA ALA A 351 3.47 13.04 10.77
C ALA A 351 3.37 11.90 11.78
N LEU A 352 3.92 10.73 11.44
CA LEU A 352 4.05 9.60 12.37
C LEU A 352 5.49 9.49 12.88
N ASP A 353 5.63 9.13 14.15
CA ASP A 353 6.92 8.84 14.77
C ASP A 353 7.25 7.35 14.67
N SER A 354 8.17 7.01 13.77
CA SER A 354 8.63 5.63 13.57
C SER A 354 9.60 5.13 14.65
N ALA A 355 10.11 6.01 15.53
CA ALA A 355 11.01 5.63 16.63
C ALA A 355 10.27 4.96 17.80
N LEU A 356 8.94 5.11 17.85
CA LEU A 356 8.11 4.51 18.91
C LEU A 356 8.08 2.97 18.78
N PRO A 357 8.18 2.23 19.92
CA PRO A 357 8.20 0.78 19.90
C PRO A 357 6.90 0.20 19.32
N GLY A 358 7.03 -0.89 18.56
CA GLY A 358 5.91 -1.59 17.93
C GLY A 358 5.38 -0.95 16.64
N PHE A 359 5.88 0.21 16.20
CA PHE A 359 5.44 0.87 14.96
C PHE A 359 5.49 -0.06 13.74
N PHE A 360 6.64 -0.71 13.52
CA PHE A 360 6.84 -1.62 12.38
C PHE A 360 6.03 -2.92 12.50
N ASP A 361 5.74 -3.38 13.73
CA ASP A 361 4.89 -4.54 13.96
C ASP A 361 3.44 -4.22 13.60
N ASP A 362 2.95 -3.05 14.01
CA ASP A 362 1.61 -2.57 13.65
C ASP A 362 1.47 -2.28 12.15
N LEU A 363 2.54 -1.83 11.49
CA LEU A 363 2.61 -1.66 10.03
C LEU A 363 2.62 -3.01 9.29
N GLY A 364 3.41 -3.97 9.78
CA GLY A 364 3.43 -5.34 9.26
C GLY A 364 2.08 -6.04 9.44
N TYR A 365 1.39 -5.76 10.55
CA TYR A 365 0.02 -6.21 10.78
C TYR A 365 -0.96 -5.61 9.77
N LEU A 366 -0.85 -4.31 9.46
CA LEU A 366 -1.66 -3.67 8.41
C LEU A 366 -1.39 -4.30 7.03
N ASP A 367 -0.13 -4.63 6.73
CA ASP A 367 0.25 -5.26 5.46
C ASP A 367 -0.26 -6.71 5.34
N LEU A 368 -0.51 -7.38 6.46
CA LEU A 368 -1.15 -8.71 6.53
C LEU A 368 -2.67 -8.67 6.37
N LEU A 369 -3.31 -7.50 6.55
CA LEU A 369 -4.76 -7.40 6.37
C LEU A 369 -5.10 -7.51 4.88
N PRO A 370 -6.01 -8.43 4.49
CA PRO A 370 -6.36 -8.63 3.09
C PRO A 370 -7.00 -7.39 2.48
N CYS A 371 -6.92 -7.26 1.16
CA CYS A 371 -7.50 -6.14 0.41
C CYS A 371 -8.90 -6.44 -0.13
N ARG A 372 -9.26 -7.73 -0.19
CA ARG A 372 -10.55 -8.25 -0.63
C ARG A 372 -10.93 -9.47 0.21
N PRO A 373 -12.21 -9.84 0.30
CA PRO A 373 -12.62 -11.09 0.92
C PRO A 373 -11.91 -12.28 0.29
N PHE A 374 -11.52 -13.23 1.13
CA PHE A 374 -10.85 -14.47 0.71
C PHE A 374 -11.62 -15.66 1.28
N ASP A 375 -11.65 -16.77 0.54
CA ASP A 375 -12.32 -18.00 0.94
C ASP A 375 -11.43 -19.23 0.69
N THR A 376 -11.65 -20.28 1.46
CA THR A 376 -10.97 -21.57 1.28
C THR A 376 -11.99 -22.66 0.99
N VAL A 377 -11.75 -23.41 -0.07
CA VAL A 377 -12.58 -24.54 -0.46
C VAL A 377 -11.75 -25.81 -0.39
N PHE A 378 -12.21 -26.78 0.40
CA PHE A 378 -11.58 -28.09 0.50
C PHE A 378 -12.26 -29.07 -0.43
N ILE A 379 -11.48 -29.76 -1.25
CA ILE A 379 -11.98 -30.71 -2.24
C ILE A 379 -11.60 -32.12 -1.86
N PHE A 380 -12.60 -33.00 -1.81
CA PHE A 380 -12.46 -34.40 -1.46
C PHE A 380 -12.96 -35.30 -2.58
N TYR A 381 -12.39 -36.50 -2.64
CA TYR A 381 -12.82 -37.57 -3.54
C TYR A 381 -13.18 -38.78 -2.70
N MET A 382 -14.42 -39.22 -2.79
CA MET A 382 -14.99 -40.33 -2.03
C MET A 382 -15.37 -41.47 -2.98
N LYS A 383 -14.65 -42.59 -2.85
CA LYS A 383 -14.95 -43.82 -3.59
C LYS A 383 -16.18 -44.52 -3.05
N ALA A 384 -16.75 -45.38 -3.89
CA ALA A 384 -17.88 -46.21 -3.50
C ALA A 384 -17.54 -47.06 -2.25
N GLY A 385 -18.39 -46.96 -1.22
CA GLY A 385 -18.31 -47.72 0.02
C GLY A 385 -17.38 -47.15 1.11
N GLN A 386 -16.63 -46.08 0.83
CA GLN A 386 -15.76 -45.46 1.84
C GLN A 386 -16.58 -44.74 2.91
N LYS A 387 -16.11 -44.76 4.16
CA LYS A 387 -16.81 -44.12 5.29
C LYS A 387 -15.88 -43.38 6.27
N THR A 388 -14.57 -43.53 6.11
CA THR A 388 -13.59 -42.96 7.05
C THR A 388 -12.82 -41.82 6.41
N SER A 389 -12.42 -40.80 7.19
CA SER A 389 -11.66 -39.64 6.67
C SER A 389 -10.34 -40.06 6.03
N GLN A 390 -9.64 -41.00 6.65
CA GLN A 390 -8.32 -41.50 6.22
C GLN A 390 -8.38 -42.17 4.84
N GLU A 391 -9.42 -42.96 4.56
CA GLU A 391 -9.63 -43.57 3.23
C GLU A 391 -9.87 -42.51 2.16
N ILE A 392 -10.65 -41.47 2.49
CA ILE A 392 -10.98 -40.37 1.58
C ILE A 392 -9.74 -39.55 1.25
N LEU A 393 -8.92 -39.19 2.25
CA LEU A 393 -7.67 -38.47 2.04
C LEU A 393 -6.71 -39.28 1.17
N LYS A 394 -6.56 -40.58 1.44
CA LYS A 394 -5.62 -41.47 0.72
C LYS A 394 -5.90 -41.56 -0.78
N ASN A 395 -7.13 -41.29 -1.21
CA ASN A 395 -7.47 -41.30 -2.63
C ASN A 395 -6.66 -40.32 -3.47
N MET A 396 -6.10 -39.28 -2.87
CA MET A 396 -5.36 -38.23 -3.56
C MET A 396 -3.90 -38.59 -3.86
N GLU A 397 -3.36 -39.67 -3.27
CA GLU A 397 -1.95 -40.08 -3.42
C GLU A 397 -1.55 -40.42 -4.86
N SER A 398 -2.48 -40.93 -5.69
CA SER A 398 -2.20 -41.28 -7.08
C SER A 398 -3.34 -40.85 -8.03
N SER A 399 -2.95 -40.30 -9.19
CA SER A 399 -3.85 -39.92 -10.27
C SER A 399 -4.70 -41.09 -10.80
N ARG A 400 -4.18 -42.32 -10.71
CA ARG A 400 -4.80 -43.56 -11.22
C ARG A 400 -5.98 -44.03 -10.38
N ILE A 401 -6.08 -43.54 -9.15
CA ILE A 401 -7.06 -43.94 -8.15
C ILE A 401 -8.38 -43.18 -8.37
N VAL A 402 -8.35 -42.01 -9.01
CA VAL A 402 -9.49 -41.10 -9.20
C VAL A 402 -10.00 -41.11 -10.64
N GLN A 403 -11.28 -40.77 -10.83
CA GLN A 403 -11.88 -40.68 -12.16
C GLN A 403 -11.30 -39.51 -13.00
N PRO A 404 -11.13 -39.66 -14.33
CA PRO A 404 -10.62 -38.59 -15.20
C PRO A 404 -11.46 -37.30 -15.16
N HIS A 405 -12.79 -37.42 -15.03
CA HIS A 405 -13.70 -36.28 -14.93
C HIS A 405 -13.47 -35.44 -13.67
N PHE A 406 -12.98 -36.05 -12.58
CA PHE A 406 -12.62 -35.32 -11.37
C PHE A 406 -11.40 -34.43 -11.59
N LEU A 407 -10.36 -34.93 -12.25
CA LEU A 407 -9.15 -34.16 -12.57
C LEU A 407 -9.47 -32.97 -13.49
N GLU A 408 -10.31 -33.18 -14.50
CA GLU A 408 -10.79 -32.10 -15.35
C GLU A 408 -11.61 -31.07 -14.57
N PHE A 409 -12.48 -31.52 -13.67
CA PHE A 409 -13.22 -30.64 -12.78
C PHE A 409 -12.26 -29.78 -11.94
N LEU A 410 -11.23 -30.36 -11.33
CA LEU A 410 -10.21 -29.62 -10.59
C LEU A 410 -9.56 -28.53 -11.44
N LEU A 411 -9.07 -28.87 -12.64
CA LEU A 411 -8.45 -27.91 -13.54
C LEU A 411 -9.43 -26.85 -14.05
N SER A 412 -10.74 -27.14 -14.05
CA SER A 412 -11.77 -26.18 -14.40
C SER A 412 -12.04 -25.14 -13.31
N LEU A 413 -11.54 -25.33 -12.07
CA LEU A 413 -11.82 -24.46 -10.92
C LEU A 413 -10.97 -23.19 -10.86
N GLY A 414 -9.72 -23.19 -11.31
CA GLY A 414 -8.85 -22.01 -11.21
C GLY A 414 -7.46 -22.23 -11.79
N TRP A 415 -6.58 -21.25 -11.60
CA TRP A 415 -5.17 -21.32 -12.00
C TRP A 415 -4.37 -22.16 -11.01
N SER A 416 -3.50 -23.03 -11.53
CA SER A 416 -2.49 -23.69 -10.71
C SER A 416 -1.40 -22.69 -10.34
N VAL A 417 -1.19 -22.42 -9.04
CA VAL A 417 -0.19 -21.44 -8.56
C VAL A 417 0.72 -22.04 -7.50
N ASP A 418 1.98 -21.60 -7.50
CA ASP A 418 2.98 -22.00 -6.51
C ASP A 418 2.83 -21.21 -5.21
N VAL A 419 2.67 -21.91 -4.08
CA VAL A 419 2.41 -21.32 -2.77
C VAL A 419 3.54 -20.37 -2.34
N GLY A 420 4.79 -20.71 -2.62
CA GLY A 420 5.94 -19.88 -2.23
C GLY A 420 6.09 -18.56 -2.99
N LYS A 421 5.57 -18.48 -4.22
CA LYS A 421 5.72 -17.31 -5.11
C LYS A 421 4.42 -16.49 -5.22
N HIS A 422 3.27 -17.06 -4.84
CA HIS A 422 1.97 -16.45 -5.05
C HIS A 422 1.67 -15.30 -4.07
N PRO A 423 1.21 -14.13 -4.54
CA PRO A 423 1.01 -12.95 -3.70
C PRO A 423 -0.32 -12.91 -2.94
N GLY A 424 -1.29 -13.77 -3.28
CA GLY A 424 -2.64 -13.79 -2.71
C GLY A 424 -2.82 -14.82 -1.60
N TRP A 425 -4.10 -15.18 -1.38
CA TRP A 425 -4.48 -16.24 -0.45
C TRP A 425 -4.10 -17.64 -0.98
N THR A 426 -3.32 -18.39 -0.21
CA THR A 426 -2.83 -19.75 -0.54
C THR A 426 -3.50 -20.85 0.28
N GLY A 427 -4.64 -20.56 0.92
CA GLY A 427 -5.37 -21.53 1.76
C GLY A 427 -4.88 -21.60 3.21
N HIS A 428 -3.79 -20.91 3.55
CA HIS A 428 -3.28 -20.83 4.92
C HIS A 428 -2.63 -19.47 5.21
N VAL A 429 -2.85 -18.93 6.42
CA VAL A 429 -2.39 -17.56 6.77
C VAL A 429 -0.88 -17.43 6.79
N SER A 430 -0.15 -18.48 7.20
CA SER A 430 1.32 -18.42 7.27
C SER A 430 2.02 -18.32 5.92
N THR A 431 1.35 -18.70 4.83
CA THR A 431 1.88 -18.75 3.46
C THR A 431 1.23 -17.73 2.53
N SER A 432 0.35 -16.88 3.03
CA SER A 432 -0.42 -15.92 2.24
C SER A 432 0.10 -14.50 2.37
N TRP A 433 -0.09 -13.70 1.32
CA TRP A 433 0.25 -12.26 1.28
C TRP A 433 1.69 -11.92 1.67
N SER A 434 2.63 -12.84 1.42
CA SER A 434 4.06 -12.63 1.64
C SER A 434 4.85 -13.13 0.43
N ILE A 435 5.80 -12.30 -0.03
CA ILE A 435 6.83 -12.77 -0.94
C ILE A 435 7.81 -13.57 -0.09
N ASN A 436 7.73 -14.89 -0.14
CA ASN A 436 8.86 -15.69 0.31
C ASN A 436 9.93 -15.54 -0.77
N SER A 437 10.94 -14.71 -0.52
CA SER A 437 12.16 -14.76 -1.31
C SER A 437 12.65 -16.20 -1.22
N CYS A 438 12.45 -16.98 -2.28
CA CYS A 438 13.19 -18.22 -2.46
C CYS A 438 14.66 -17.84 -2.28
N GLY A 439 15.39 -18.68 -1.54
CA GLY A 439 16.66 -18.34 -0.92
C GLY A 439 17.66 -17.67 -1.86
N ASP A 440 18.55 -16.92 -1.23
CA ASP A 440 19.76 -16.30 -1.75
C ASP A 440 20.79 -17.34 -2.23
N ASP A 441 20.35 -18.36 -2.97
CA ASP A 441 21.24 -19.31 -3.64
C ASP A 441 21.26 -18.96 -5.12
N GLY A 442 22.29 -18.21 -5.51
CA GLY A 442 22.61 -17.84 -6.88
C GLY A 442 23.10 -19.03 -7.71
N GLY A 443 22.36 -20.14 -7.71
CA GLY A 443 22.47 -21.15 -8.75
C GLY A 443 21.69 -20.72 -9.99
N PRO A 444 22.15 -21.01 -11.22
CA PRO A 444 21.27 -20.85 -12.37
C PRO A 444 20.02 -21.69 -12.10
N GLU A 445 18.84 -21.09 -12.27
CA GLU A 445 17.58 -21.83 -12.36
C GLU A 445 17.75 -22.81 -13.54
N GLN A 446 18.21 -24.02 -13.23
CA GLN A 446 17.99 -25.16 -14.09
C GLN A 446 16.48 -25.32 -14.06
N ASP A 447 15.84 -25.07 -15.20
CA ASP A 447 14.50 -25.56 -15.49
C ASP A 447 14.52 -27.08 -15.27
N ASP A 448 14.39 -27.51 -14.03
CA ASP A 448 14.01 -28.87 -13.66
C ASP A 448 12.51 -28.98 -13.98
N LEU A 449 12.23 -28.94 -15.29
CA LEU A 449 11.13 -29.65 -15.92
C LEU A 449 11.36 -31.16 -15.77
N ILE A 450 11.45 -31.64 -14.53
CA ILE A 450 11.08 -33.02 -14.23
C ILE A 450 9.56 -33.02 -14.25
N ILE A 451 9.00 -33.10 -15.46
CA ILE A 451 7.63 -33.57 -15.65
C ILE A 451 7.66 -35.04 -15.25
N SER A 452 7.56 -35.32 -13.95
CA SER A 452 7.15 -36.63 -13.48
C SER A 452 5.73 -36.83 -14.01
N GLU A 453 5.52 -37.79 -14.91
CA GLU A 453 4.24 -38.04 -15.59
C GLU A 453 3.09 -38.50 -14.66
N ASP A 454 3.30 -38.56 -13.34
CA ASP A 454 2.28 -38.99 -12.36
C ASP A 454 1.94 -37.90 -11.31
N VAL A 455 1.90 -36.61 -11.72
CA VAL A 455 1.42 -35.52 -10.84
C VAL A 455 -0.10 -35.65 -10.64
N GLY A 456 -0.49 -36.44 -9.64
CA GLY A 456 -1.86 -36.55 -9.18
C GLY A 456 -2.41 -35.27 -8.53
N ALA A 457 -3.69 -35.30 -8.17
CA ALA A 457 -4.40 -34.20 -7.50
C ALA A 457 -3.79 -33.78 -6.14
N SER A 458 -2.93 -34.61 -5.54
CA SER A 458 -2.20 -34.33 -4.28
C SER A 458 -1.26 -33.13 -4.34
N ILE A 459 -0.84 -32.68 -5.54
CA ILE A 459 0.02 -31.49 -5.65
C ILE A 459 -0.67 -30.22 -5.11
N PHE A 460 -2.00 -30.20 -5.12
CA PHE A 460 -2.83 -29.07 -4.68
C PHE A 460 -3.11 -29.07 -3.17
N ASN A 461 -2.22 -29.64 -2.36
CA ASN A 461 -2.38 -29.82 -0.92
C ASN A 461 -2.18 -28.55 -0.06
N GLY A 462 -1.90 -27.39 -0.65
CA GLY A 462 -1.66 -26.15 0.09
C GLY A 462 -0.22 -25.96 0.56
N GLN A 463 0.69 -26.90 0.29
CA GLN A 463 2.12 -26.75 0.61
C GLN A 463 2.95 -26.37 -0.62
N LYS A 464 2.77 -27.08 -1.74
CA LYS A 464 3.48 -26.82 -2.99
C LYS A 464 2.66 -25.93 -3.91
N LYS A 465 1.47 -26.38 -4.29
CA LYS A 465 0.54 -25.65 -5.16
C LYS A 465 -0.86 -25.57 -4.56
N VAL A 466 -1.62 -24.61 -5.06
CA VAL A 466 -3.08 -24.55 -4.90
C VAL A 466 -3.73 -24.24 -6.23
N LEU A 467 -5.02 -24.56 -6.34
CA LEU A 467 -5.86 -24.04 -7.40
C LEU A 467 -6.44 -22.70 -6.92
N TYR A 468 -6.16 -21.62 -7.64
CA TYR A 468 -6.47 -20.26 -7.22
C TYR A 468 -7.42 -19.59 -8.21
N TYR A 469 -8.42 -18.90 -7.66
CA TYR A 469 -9.30 -18.04 -8.43
C TYR A 469 -9.38 -16.68 -7.76
N ALA A 470 -9.35 -15.61 -8.55
CA ALA A 470 -9.64 -14.27 -8.05
C ALA A 470 -10.27 -13.40 -9.13
N ASP A 471 -11.06 -12.45 -8.66
CA ASP A 471 -11.53 -11.30 -9.41
C ASP A 471 -11.24 -10.01 -8.61
N ALA A 472 -11.84 -8.88 -9.03
CA ALA A 472 -11.66 -7.61 -8.32
C ALA A 472 -12.28 -7.60 -6.92
N LEU A 473 -13.24 -8.49 -6.63
CA LEU A 473 -14.10 -8.45 -5.44
C LEU A 473 -13.83 -9.60 -4.47
N THR A 474 -13.21 -10.71 -4.89
CA THR A 474 -12.98 -11.88 -4.05
C THR A 474 -11.79 -12.70 -4.53
N GLU A 475 -11.18 -13.46 -3.63
CA GLU A 475 -10.23 -14.52 -3.97
C GLU A 475 -10.58 -15.84 -3.28
N ILE A 476 -10.21 -16.95 -3.89
CA ILE A 476 -10.52 -18.30 -3.41
C ILE A 476 -9.31 -19.20 -3.63
N ALA A 477 -8.91 -19.90 -2.58
CA ALA A 477 -7.97 -21.01 -2.68
C ALA A 477 -8.74 -22.34 -2.59
N PHE A 478 -8.56 -23.18 -3.61
CA PHE A 478 -9.03 -24.55 -3.64
C PHE A 478 -7.88 -25.46 -3.23
N VAL A 479 -8.06 -26.14 -2.11
CA VAL A 479 -7.08 -27.03 -1.50
C VAL A 479 -7.61 -28.46 -1.59
N VAL A 480 -6.74 -29.39 -1.98
CA VAL A 480 -7.03 -30.83 -2.05
C VAL A 480 -6.22 -31.50 -0.93
N PRO A 481 -6.80 -31.72 0.27
CA PRO A 481 -6.08 -32.34 1.37
C PRO A 481 -5.58 -33.74 1.01
N SER A 482 -4.35 -34.05 1.38
CA SER A 482 -3.74 -35.37 1.21
C SER A 482 -3.10 -35.83 2.52
N PRO A 483 -2.95 -37.16 2.76
CA PRO A 483 -2.12 -37.66 3.84
C PRO A 483 -0.69 -37.17 3.62
N VAL A 484 -0.05 -36.68 4.67
CA VAL A 484 1.30 -36.12 4.60
C VAL A 484 2.30 -37.27 4.56
N GLU A 485 3.11 -37.38 3.50
CA GLU A 485 4.32 -38.21 3.52
C GLU A 485 5.35 -37.58 4.46
N SER A 486 5.76 -38.34 5.48
CA SER A 486 6.90 -38.04 6.34
C SER A 486 8.21 -38.23 5.56
N LEU A 487 8.60 -37.24 4.75
CA LEU A 487 9.89 -37.20 4.05
C LEU A 487 10.76 -36.05 4.58
N THR A 488 11.04 -36.03 5.88
CA THR A 488 12.20 -35.33 6.47
C THR A 488 12.51 -35.98 7.82
N ASP A 489 13.09 -37.18 7.81
CA ASP A 489 13.75 -37.75 8.99
C ASP A 489 15.04 -38.49 8.60
N SER A 490 15.63 -38.12 7.47
CA SER A 490 16.89 -38.68 7.00
C SER A 490 17.62 -37.62 6.21
N LEU A 491 18.47 -36.86 6.90
CA LEU A 491 19.71 -36.19 6.47
C LEU A 491 20.05 -35.09 7.51
N GLU A 492 20.12 -35.44 8.80
CA GLU A 492 21.04 -34.74 9.70
C GLU A 492 22.39 -35.43 9.58
N SER A 493 23.15 -35.07 8.54
CA SER A 493 24.57 -35.37 8.48
C SER A 493 25.31 -34.38 9.38
N ASN A 494 25.72 -34.88 10.54
CA ASN A 494 26.85 -34.45 11.36
C ASN A 494 27.69 -33.31 10.75
N VAL A 495 27.52 -32.09 11.26
CA VAL A 495 28.59 -31.10 11.28
C VAL A 495 28.64 -30.55 12.70
N SER A 496 29.55 -31.12 13.47
CA SER A 496 29.95 -30.60 14.77
C SER A 496 30.71 -29.29 14.55
N ASP A 497 30.18 -28.19 15.06
CA ASP A 497 30.93 -26.95 15.23
C ASP A 497 32.02 -27.18 16.27
N GLN A 498 33.27 -27.28 15.79
CA GLN A 498 34.47 -27.17 16.60
C GLN A 498 34.70 -25.68 16.91
N GLU A 499 34.33 -25.25 18.11
CA GLU A 499 34.93 -24.06 18.72
C GLU A 499 36.26 -24.48 19.36
N SER A 500 37.34 -23.92 18.80
CA SER A 500 38.69 -23.96 19.36
C SER A 500 38.83 -22.87 20.41
N ASP A 501 39.06 -23.24 21.67
CA ASP A 501 39.92 -22.44 22.56
C ASP A 501 40.59 -23.30 23.66
N SER A 502 41.91 -23.38 23.52
CA SER A 502 42.99 -23.54 24.52
C SER A 502 42.84 -24.43 25.78
N ASN A 503 43.66 -25.49 25.80
CA ASN A 503 44.60 -25.91 26.88
C ASN A 503 44.14 -25.94 28.36
N MET A 504 43.92 -27.13 28.95
CA MET A 504 44.90 -27.95 29.71
C MET A 504 44.22 -29.06 30.53
N ASP A 505 44.99 -30.13 30.75
CA ASP A 505 44.64 -31.44 31.34
C ASP A 505 44.08 -31.44 32.78
N LEU A 506 43.19 -32.39 33.10
CA LEU A 506 43.43 -33.58 33.95
C LEU A 506 42.12 -34.26 34.43
N LEU A 507 42.01 -35.56 34.11
CA LEU A 507 41.36 -36.76 34.69
C LEU A 507 40.42 -36.72 35.94
N PRO A 508 39.62 -37.80 36.20
CA PRO A 508 38.17 -37.72 36.43
C PRO A 508 37.68 -38.19 37.81
N GLY A 509 36.44 -37.82 38.15
CA GLY A 509 35.56 -38.59 39.05
C GLY A 509 35.03 -37.86 40.30
N ILE A 510 33.83 -38.30 40.71
CA ILE A 510 33.17 -38.14 42.04
C ILE A 510 32.10 -37.04 42.16
N LEU A 511 30.84 -37.51 42.09
CA LEU A 511 29.69 -37.33 42.99
C LEU A 511 29.45 -36.01 43.77
N LYS A 512 28.15 -35.63 43.75
CA LYS A 512 27.34 -34.87 44.74
C LYS A 512 27.50 -33.32 44.77
N GLN A 513 26.40 -32.61 44.46
CA GLN A 513 25.42 -32.17 45.47
C GLN A 513 24.19 -31.48 44.86
N GLN A 514 23.02 -31.76 45.45
CA GLN A 514 21.73 -31.12 45.23
C GLN A 514 21.65 -29.78 45.97
N SER A 515 21.13 -28.74 45.33
CA SER A 515 20.56 -27.58 46.02
C SER A 515 19.04 -27.74 46.12
N LEU A 516 18.59 -28.13 47.31
CA LEU A 516 17.18 -28.17 47.71
C LEU A 516 16.58 -26.76 47.69
N THR A 517 15.40 -26.58 47.10
CA THR A 517 14.41 -25.62 47.62
C THR A 517 13.00 -26.16 47.39
N LEU A 518 12.18 -26.03 48.44
CA LEU A 518 10.95 -26.75 48.73
C LEU A 518 9.84 -26.70 47.66
N GLU A 519 9.24 -27.86 47.46
CA GLU A 519 7.96 -28.09 46.82
C GLU A 519 6.76 -27.84 47.77
N LEU A 520 5.69 -27.30 47.21
CA LEU A 520 4.32 -27.40 47.74
C LEU A 520 3.45 -28.09 46.67
N PHE A 521 3.45 -29.42 46.75
CA PHE A 521 2.60 -30.41 46.06
C PHE A 521 1.09 -30.19 46.35
N PRO A 522 0.13 -30.74 45.56
CA PRO A 522 0.22 -32.10 45.00
C PRO A 522 -0.25 -32.32 43.56
N SER A 523 0.58 -33.08 42.85
CA SER A 523 0.26 -33.86 41.68
C SER A 523 -0.60 -35.06 42.08
N HIS A 524 -1.78 -35.23 41.46
CA HIS A 524 -2.32 -36.54 41.07
C HIS A 524 -3.49 -36.33 40.10
N ALA A 525 -3.23 -36.57 38.82
CA ALA A 525 -4.15 -37.26 37.93
C ALA A 525 -3.37 -37.68 36.68
N ASP A 526 -3.13 -38.98 36.58
CA ASP A 526 -2.78 -39.65 35.33
C ASP A 526 -3.74 -39.20 34.23
N ASN A 527 -3.22 -38.51 33.22
CA ASN A 527 -3.89 -38.41 31.94
C ASN A 527 -2.88 -38.73 30.86
N LEU A 528 -3.06 -39.93 30.29
CA LEU A 528 -2.55 -40.33 29.00
C LEU A 528 -2.82 -39.19 28.02
N ASN A 529 -1.77 -38.49 27.58
CA ASN A 529 -1.88 -37.55 26.46
C ASN A 529 -2.37 -38.34 25.24
N PRO A 530 -3.56 -38.08 24.69
CA PRO A 530 -3.84 -38.53 23.34
C PRO A 530 -2.88 -37.73 22.45
N SER A 531 -2.04 -38.44 21.71
CA SER A 531 -1.11 -37.88 20.73
C SER A 531 -1.83 -36.77 19.96
N GLN A 532 -1.38 -35.51 20.11
CA GLN A 532 -1.90 -34.39 19.33
C GLN A 532 -1.62 -34.67 17.85
N ARG A 533 -2.61 -35.26 17.17
CA ARG A 533 -2.56 -35.56 15.74
C ARG A 533 -2.66 -34.23 15.00
N LEU A 534 -1.52 -33.75 14.48
CA LEU A 534 -1.47 -32.53 13.69
C LEU A 534 -2.28 -32.74 12.40
N SER A 535 -3.18 -31.79 12.08
CA SER A 535 -3.97 -31.86 10.85
C SER A 535 -3.07 -31.84 9.61
N PRO A 536 -3.43 -32.53 8.51
CA PRO A 536 -2.65 -32.57 7.28
C PRO A 536 -2.28 -31.18 6.72
N THR A 537 -3.12 -30.17 6.97
CA THR A 537 -2.90 -28.79 6.51
C THR A 537 -2.13 -27.92 7.51
N SER A 538 -1.90 -28.36 8.76
CA SER A 538 -1.34 -27.49 9.83
C SER A 538 0.18 -27.56 10.03
N ARG A 539 0.94 -28.34 9.25
CA ARG A 539 2.42 -28.43 9.41
C ARG A 539 3.22 -27.43 8.57
N SER A 540 2.58 -26.45 7.93
CA SER A 540 3.32 -25.35 7.29
C SER A 540 4.15 -24.61 8.35
N LYS A 541 5.46 -24.49 8.09
CA LYS A 541 6.54 -24.05 8.99
C LYS A 541 6.06 -23.15 10.13
N ARG A 542 6.47 -23.46 11.38
CA ARG A 542 6.25 -22.61 12.56
C ARG A 542 6.46 -21.15 12.15
N VAL A 543 5.43 -20.34 12.35
CA VAL A 543 5.49 -18.89 12.14
C VAL A 543 6.75 -18.38 12.84
N PRO A 544 7.59 -17.53 12.20
CA PRO A 544 8.73 -16.93 12.88
C PRO A 544 8.25 -16.32 14.19
N GLN A 545 8.91 -16.67 15.30
CA GLN A 545 8.58 -16.14 16.62
C GLN A 545 8.49 -14.60 16.53
N GLY A 546 7.31 -14.03 16.77
CA GLY A 546 7.07 -12.58 16.76
C GLY A 546 6.00 -12.05 15.78
N ARG A 547 5.53 -12.83 14.79
CA ARG A 547 4.49 -12.34 13.85
C ARG A 547 3.08 -12.47 14.46
N THR A 548 2.49 -11.36 14.88
CA THR A 548 1.09 -11.33 15.33
C THR A 548 0.16 -11.43 14.11
N ILE A 549 -0.63 -12.50 14.05
CA ILE A 549 -1.59 -12.72 12.95
C ILE A 549 -2.88 -11.96 13.26
N PRO A 550 -3.43 -11.15 12.32
CA PRO A 550 -4.68 -10.45 12.57
C PRO A 550 -5.85 -11.45 12.64
N PRO A 551 -6.86 -11.24 13.50
CA PRO A 551 -8.05 -12.10 13.54
C PRO A 551 -8.80 -11.92 12.22
N MET A 552 -8.75 -12.90 11.32
CA MET A 552 -9.16 -12.73 9.93
C MET A 552 -10.68 -12.61 9.68
N GLY A 553 -11.50 -12.52 10.74
CA GLY A 553 -12.95 -12.55 10.66
C GLY A 553 -13.50 -13.97 10.59
N PRO A 554 -14.83 -14.16 10.60
CA PRO A 554 -15.45 -15.47 10.50
C PRO A 554 -15.07 -16.15 9.17
N GLU A 555 -14.41 -17.30 9.27
CA GLU A 555 -14.09 -18.12 8.11
C GLU A 555 -15.31 -18.93 7.68
N THR A 556 -15.58 -18.96 6.37
CA THR A 556 -16.55 -19.90 5.79
C THR A 556 -15.78 -21.00 5.05
N LYS A 557 -15.52 -22.12 5.74
CA LYS A 557 -15.00 -23.33 5.08
C LYS A 557 -16.11 -23.94 4.24
N VAL A 558 -15.84 -24.15 2.96
CA VAL A 558 -16.77 -24.83 2.03
C VAL A 558 -16.14 -26.13 1.57
N TYR A 559 -16.92 -27.20 1.54
CA TYR A 559 -16.48 -28.53 1.16
C TYR A 559 -17.09 -28.89 -0.19
N VAL A 560 -16.26 -29.35 -1.11
CA VAL A 560 -16.71 -29.92 -2.39
C VAL A 560 -16.30 -31.38 -2.42
N VAL A 561 -17.27 -32.27 -2.57
CA VAL A 561 -17.03 -33.71 -2.45
C VAL A 561 -17.46 -34.38 -3.74
N TRP A 562 -16.51 -34.99 -4.44
CA TRP A 562 -16.80 -35.88 -5.56
C TRP A 562 -17.15 -37.26 -5.02
N VAL A 563 -18.34 -37.79 -5.35
CA VAL A 563 -18.83 -39.07 -4.80
C VAL A 563 -19.17 -40.04 -5.92
N GLU A 564 -18.51 -41.19 -5.93
CA GLU A 564 -18.76 -42.24 -6.94
C GLU A 564 -20.13 -42.90 -6.80
N ARG A 565 -20.63 -43.06 -5.56
CA ARG A 565 -21.93 -43.66 -5.26
C ARG A 565 -22.81 -42.70 -4.47
N TYR A 566 -23.95 -42.32 -5.04
CA TYR A 566 -24.83 -41.30 -4.46
C TYR A 566 -25.35 -41.63 -3.05
N ASP A 567 -25.60 -42.91 -2.74
CA ASP A 567 -26.10 -43.34 -1.43
C ASP A 567 -25.07 -43.11 -0.30
N ASP A 568 -23.78 -43.04 -0.63
CA ASP A 568 -22.72 -42.91 0.38
C ASP A 568 -22.67 -41.50 1.00
N ILE A 569 -23.35 -40.52 0.40
CA ILE A 569 -23.43 -39.14 0.90
C ILE A 569 -23.97 -39.10 2.35
N GLU A 570 -24.90 -39.99 2.70
CA GLU A 570 -25.45 -40.05 4.07
C GLU A 570 -24.43 -40.49 5.12
N ASN A 571 -23.37 -41.19 4.70
CA ASN A 571 -22.30 -41.69 5.56
C ASN A 571 -21.03 -40.82 5.48
N PHE A 572 -21.09 -39.63 4.87
CA PHE A 572 -19.92 -38.78 4.71
C PHE A 572 -19.40 -38.29 6.08
N PRO A 573 -18.11 -38.56 6.43
CA PRO A 573 -17.55 -38.25 7.76
C PRO A 573 -17.15 -36.77 7.87
N LEU A 574 -18.13 -35.86 7.78
CA LEU A 574 -17.90 -34.42 7.87
C LEU A 574 -17.17 -33.98 9.17
N PRO A 575 -17.51 -34.47 10.37
CA PRO A 575 -16.85 -34.03 11.62
C PRO A 575 -15.35 -34.33 11.63
N ASP A 576 -14.97 -35.52 11.17
CA ASP A 576 -13.57 -35.96 11.13
C ASP A 576 -12.77 -35.09 10.14
N LEU A 577 -13.32 -34.83 8.95
CA LEU A 577 -12.67 -34.03 7.93
C LEU A 577 -12.55 -32.55 8.30
N VAL A 578 -13.51 -32.00 9.05
CA VAL A 578 -13.41 -30.62 9.56
C VAL A 578 -12.19 -30.46 10.47
N SER A 579 -11.89 -31.47 11.30
CA SER A 579 -10.71 -31.47 12.16
C SER A 579 -9.38 -31.57 11.40
N GLU A 580 -9.40 -32.12 10.17
CA GLU A 580 -8.24 -32.29 9.30
C GLU A 580 -7.98 -31.08 8.39
N THR A 581 -8.90 -30.11 8.36
CA THR A 581 -8.82 -28.91 7.51
C THR A 581 -8.64 -27.62 8.31
N SER A 582 -7.40 -27.24 8.53
CA SER A 582 -6.96 -26.00 9.21
C SER A 582 -6.42 -24.98 8.20
N THR A 583 -6.76 -23.70 8.38
CA THR A 583 -6.29 -22.58 7.56
C THR A 583 -5.38 -21.61 8.34
N GLY A 584 -5.15 -21.89 9.62
CA GLY A 584 -4.37 -21.06 10.53
C GLY A 584 -5.13 -19.84 11.05
N VAL A 585 -6.38 -19.64 10.64
CA VAL A 585 -7.24 -18.56 11.15
C VAL A 585 -7.83 -18.92 12.53
N GLU A 586 -8.11 -20.20 12.76
CA GLU A 586 -8.75 -20.70 13.98
C GLU A 586 -7.92 -20.48 15.27
N THR A 587 -6.59 -20.45 15.18
CA THR A 587 -5.68 -20.26 16.33
C THR A 587 -5.56 -18.81 16.81
N THR A 588 -6.15 -17.85 16.07
CA THR A 588 -6.08 -16.42 16.41
C THR A 588 -7.21 -15.94 17.33
N ALA A 589 -8.19 -16.80 17.63
CA ALA A 589 -9.36 -16.50 18.46
C ALA A 589 -9.16 -16.77 19.97
N ASN A 590 -7.94 -16.60 20.49
CA ASN A 590 -7.59 -16.83 21.90
C ASN A 590 -8.09 -15.73 22.87
N SER A 591 -9.32 -15.25 22.69
CA SER A 591 -10.04 -14.54 23.75
C SER A 591 -10.85 -15.57 24.54
N SER A 592 -10.67 -15.60 25.86
CA SER A 592 -11.23 -16.53 26.84
C SER A 592 -12.77 -16.66 26.88
N ALA A 593 -13.49 -15.99 25.98
CA ALA A 593 -14.93 -16.16 25.74
C ALA A 593 -15.27 -17.14 24.59
N SER A 594 -14.28 -17.69 23.87
CA SER A 594 -14.48 -18.34 22.56
C SER A 594 -14.66 -19.87 22.57
N LEU A 595 -14.84 -20.52 23.73
CA LEU A 595 -15.22 -21.94 23.77
C LEU A 595 -16.63 -22.23 23.19
N ARG A 596 -17.31 -21.23 22.63
CA ARG A 596 -18.68 -21.32 22.07
C ARG A 596 -18.84 -20.79 20.64
N SER A 597 -17.77 -20.52 19.89
CA SER A 597 -17.88 -20.17 18.47
C SER A 597 -17.52 -21.33 17.53
N THR A 598 -17.79 -22.57 17.95
CA THR A 598 -17.90 -23.67 17.00
C THR A 598 -19.14 -23.37 16.15
N THR A 599 -18.96 -23.04 14.88
CA THR A 599 -20.08 -23.16 13.93
C THR A 599 -20.66 -24.56 14.13
N PRO A 600 -21.93 -24.71 14.51
CA PRO A 600 -22.49 -26.03 14.76
C PRO A 600 -22.26 -26.87 13.50
N GLU A 601 -21.78 -28.11 13.66
CA GLU A 601 -21.34 -29.01 12.58
C GLU A 601 -22.38 -29.18 11.46
N LYS A 602 -23.65 -28.89 11.76
CA LYS A 602 -24.79 -28.87 10.83
C LYS A 602 -24.84 -27.66 9.87
N GLU A 603 -23.96 -26.68 10.01
CA GLU A 603 -23.96 -25.43 9.23
C GLU A 603 -22.76 -25.29 8.26
N VAL A 604 -21.91 -26.31 8.16
CA VAL A 604 -20.82 -26.32 7.18
C VAL A 604 -21.39 -26.63 5.79
N PRO A 605 -21.25 -25.74 4.80
CA PRO A 605 -21.78 -25.95 3.46
C PRO A 605 -20.96 -27.01 2.71
N VAL A 606 -21.65 -28.03 2.23
CA VAL A 606 -21.07 -29.12 1.43
C VAL A 606 -21.77 -29.23 0.08
N ILE A 607 -20.99 -29.24 -1.00
CA ILE A 607 -21.45 -29.44 -2.38
C ILE A 607 -21.00 -30.83 -2.82
N PHE A 608 -21.93 -31.77 -2.89
CA PHE A 608 -21.67 -33.11 -3.43
C PHE A 608 -21.87 -33.12 -4.94
N ILE A 609 -20.92 -33.71 -5.64
CA ILE A 609 -20.93 -33.89 -7.09
C ILE A 609 -20.91 -35.38 -7.39
N HIS A 610 -21.97 -35.87 -8.03
CA HIS A 610 -22.08 -37.27 -8.42
C HIS A 610 -22.13 -37.40 -9.96
N PRO A 611 -21.15 -38.08 -10.58
CA PRO A 611 -21.15 -38.32 -12.02
C PRO A 611 -22.24 -39.32 -12.40
N LEU A 612 -22.99 -39.02 -13.45
CA LEU A 612 -24.00 -39.90 -14.04
C LEU A 612 -23.45 -40.60 -15.28
N ASN A 613 -24.00 -41.78 -15.61
CA ASN A 613 -23.64 -42.53 -16.83
C ASN A 613 -23.89 -41.73 -18.13
N THR A 614 -24.69 -40.67 -18.08
CA THR A 614 -24.96 -39.75 -19.20
C THR A 614 -23.82 -38.76 -19.47
N GLY A 615 -22.79 -38.70 -18.62
CA GLY A 615 -21.73 -37.69 -18.67
C GLY A 615 -22.14 -36.33 -18.06
N LEU A 616 -23.32 -36.28 -17.44
CA LEU A 616 -23.81 -35.15 -16.65
C LEU A 616 -23.51 -35.39 -15.15
N PHE A 617 -23.64 -34.35 -14.34
CA PHE A 617 -23.34 -34.39 -12.92
C PHE A 617 -24.56 -34.01 -12.10
N ARG A 618 -24.92 -34.85 -11.12
CA ARG A 618 -25.97 -34.55 -10.14
C ARG A 618 -25.36 -33.85 -8.94
N ILE A 619 -25.96 -32.72 -8.57
CA ILE A 619 -25.53 -31.91 -7.44
C ILE A 619 -26.43 -32.19 -6.23
N LYS A 620 -25.82 -32.34 -5.04
CA LYS A 620 -26.54 -32.35 -3.76
C LYS A 620 -25.91 -31.33 -2.83
N LEU A 621 -26.73 -30.50 -2.19
CA LEU A 621 -26.28 -29.42 -1.30
C LEU A 621 -26.66 -29.77 0.14
N GLN A 622 -25.69 -29.69 1.06
CA GLN A 622 -25.90 -29.94 2.50
C GLN A 622 -25.38 -28.77 3.33
N GLY A 623 -25.99 -28.52 4.49
CA GLY A 623 -25.57 -27.47 5.43
C GLY A 623 -26.05 -26.05 5.08
N ALA A 624 -26.77 -25.88 3.98
CA ALA A 624 -27.40 -24.62 3.56
C ALA A 624 -28.91 -24.57 3.90
N THR A 625 -29.35 -25.22 4.98
CA THR A 625 -30.79 -25.37 5.31
C THR A 625 -31.33 -24.23 6.16
N GLY A 626 -31.76 -23.15 5.52
CA GLY A 626 -32.46 -22.02 6.17
C GLY A 626 -33.43 -21.35 5.19
N LYS A 627 -34.50 -20.72 5.69
CA LYS A 627 -35.59 -20.13 4.87
C LYS A 627 -35.13 -19.08 3.83
N PHE A 628 -33.90 -18.58 3.93
CA PHE A 628 -33.31 -17.56 3.05
C PHE A 628 -31.99 -18.02 2.37
N ASN A 629 -31.71 -19.33 2.34
CA ASN A 629 -30.41 -19.90 1.93
C ASN A 629 -30.38 -20.47 0.49
N MET A 630 -31.27 -20.05 -0.41
CA MET A 630 -31.14 -20.42 -1.82
C MET A 630 -29.93 -19.71 -2.43
N VAL A 631 -28.80 -20.39 -2.41
CA VAL A 631 -27.56 -19.90 -3.00
C VAL A 631 -27.49 -20.34 -4.47
N ILE A 632 -28.14 -19.56 -5.31
CA ILE A 632 -28.14 -19.72 -6.78
C ILE A 632 -26.72 -19.32 -7.26
N PRO A 633 -26.07 -20.09 -8.16
CA PRO A 633 -26.71 -20.80 -9.26
C PRO A 633 -27.01 -22.29 -9.05
N LEU A 634 -26.29 -23.03 -8.21
CA LEU A 634 -26.60 -24.44 -8.00
C LEU A 634 -27.79 -24.62 -7.06
N VAL A 635 -28.64 -25.57 -7.38
CA VAL A 635 -29.79 -25.97 -6.55
C VAL A 635 -29.65 -27.45 -6.21
N ASP A 636 -30.16 -27.86 -5.05
CA ASP A 636 -30.18 -29.27 -4.66
C ASP A 636 -30.91 -30.12 -5.70
N GLY A 637 -30.30 -31.25 -6.09
CA GLY A 637 -30.80 -32.14 -7.13
C GLY A 637 -30.56 -31.69 -8.58
N MET A 638 -29.95 -30.51 -8.80
CA MET A 638 -29.69 -29.99 -10.14
C MET A 638 -28.76 -30.92 -10.94
N ILE A 639 -29.05 -31.08 -12.23
CA ILE A 639 -28.18 -31.79 -13.18
C ILE A 639 -27.41 -30.76 -14.01
N VAL A 640 -26.09 -30.92 -14.04
CA VAL A 640 -25.16 -29.95 -14.62
C VAL A 640 -24.30 -30.61 -15.69
N SER A 641 -24.00 -29.87 -16.76
CA SER A 641 -23.09 -30.34 -17.81
C SER A 641 -21.62 -30.22 -17.38
N ARG A 642 -20.79 -31.09 -17.94
CA ARG A 642 -19.32 -31.10 -17.78
C ARG A 642 -18.68 -29.71 -17.91
N ARG A 643 -19.10 -28.91 -18.91
CA ARG A 643 -18.53 -27.59 -19.19
C ARG A 643 -18.96 -26.51 -18.19
N ALA A 644 -20.14 -26.63 -17.59
CA ALA A 644 -20.68 -25.64 -16.68
C ALA A 644 -20.31 -25.91 -15.21
N LEU A 645 -19.93 -27.15 -14.88
CA LEU A 645 -19.73 -27.61 -13.50
C LEU A 645 -18.77 -26.73 -12.70
N GLY A 646 -17.53 -26.54 -13.16
CA GLY A 646 -16.52 -25.75 -12.43
C GLY A 646 -16.96 -24.30 -12.19
N PHE A 647 -17.55 -23.66 -13.20
CA PHE A 647 -18.06 -22.29 -13.09
C PHE A 647 -19.22 -22.19 -12.09
N LEU A 648 -20.19 -23.09 -12.18
CA LEU A 648 -21.37 -23.05 -11.29
C LEU A 648 -20.99 -23.38 -9.85
N VAL A 649 -20.06 -24.32 -9.62
CA VAL A 649 -19.52 -24.59 -8.28
C VAL A 649 -18.82 -23.36 -7.73
N ARG A 650 -17.90 -22.73 -8.48
CA ARG A 650 -17.25 -21.48 -8.09
C ARG A 650 -18.25 -20.39 -7.69
N GLN A 651 -19.22 -20.09 -8.55
CA GLN A 651 -20.19 -19.03 -8.31
C GLN A 651 -21.08 -19.34 -7.09
N THR A 652 -21.43 -20.61 -6.89
CA THR A 652 -22.18 -21.05 -5.71
C THR A 652 -21.36 -20.82 -4.44
N VAL A 653 -20.09 -21.23 -4.42
CA VAL A 653 -19.16 -20.97 -3.30
C VAL A 653 -19.10 -19.48 -2.99
N ILE A 654 -18.86 -18.63 -3.99
CA ILE A 654 -18.79 -17.16 -3.83
C ILE A 654 -20.05 -16.64 -3.14
N ASN A 655 -21.22 -17.07 -3.61
CA ASN A 655 -22.49 -16.60 -3.08
C ASN A 655 -22.76 -17.15 -1.66
N ILE A 656 -22.33 -18.38 -1.34
CA ILE A 656 -22.44 -18.95 0.01
C ILE A 656 -21.64 -18.07 0.97
N CYS A 657 -20.38 -17.81 0.64
CA CYS A 657 -19.48 -17.04 1.50
C CYS A 657 -19.93 -15.58 1.63
N ARG A 658 -20.36 -14.93 0.54
CA ARG A 658 -20.94 -13.57 0.58
C ARG A 658 -22.17 -13.51 1.47
N ARG A 659 -23.07 -14.50 1.38
CA ARG A 659 -24.28 -14.54 2.20
C ARG A 659 -23.96 -14.70 3.68
N LYS A 660 -23.08 -15.65 4.05
CA LYS A 660 -22.64 -15.83 5.44
C LYS A 660 -22.02 -14.55 6.02
N ARG A 661 -21.21 -13.84 5.23
CA ARG A 661 -20.63 -12.54 5.63
C ARG A 661 -21.68 -11.45 5.81
N LEU A 662 -22.74 -11.44 5.01
CA LEU A 662 -23.83 -10.47 5.12
C LEU A 662 -24.72 -10.70 6.35
N GLU A 663 -24.92 -11.97 6.74
CA GLU A 663 -25.71 -12.37 7.92
C GLU A 663 -24.95 -12.18 9.23
N SER A 664 -23.62 -12.21 9.20
CA SER A 664 -22.80 -12.05 10.40
C SER A 664 -22.73 -10.60 10.87
N ASP A 665 -23.18 -10.36 12.10
CA ASP A 665 -23.11 -9.04 12.74
C ASP A 665 -21.67 -8.65 13.16
N SER A 666 -20.77 -9.63 13.29
CA SER A 666 -19.37 -9.41 13.67
C SER A 666 -18.42 -9.27 12.48
N TYR A 667 -18.92 -9.47 11.25
CA TYR A 667 -18.09 -9.38 10.06
C TYR A 667 -17.82 -7.93 9.66
N ASN A 668 -16.55 -7.54 9.72
CA ASN A 668 -16.07 -6.28 9.16
C ASN A 668 -15.38 -6.55 7.81
N PRO A 669 -15.81 -5.91 6.71
CA PRO A 669 -15.16 -6.02 5.42
C PRO A 669 -13.67 -5.61 5.47
N PRO A 670 -12.82 -6.12 4.55
CA PRO A 670 -11.39 -5.88 4.59
C PRO A 670 -11.00 -4.40 4.57
N HIS A 671 -11.65 -3.59 3.73
CA HIS A 671 -11.39 -2.14 3.64
C HIS A 671 -11.70 -1.40 4.94
N VAL A 672 -12.76 -1.81 5.66
CA VAL A 672 -13.13 -1.25 6.98
C VAL A 672 -12.09 -1.63 8.02
N ARG A 673 -11.64 -2.88 8.03
CA ARG A 673 -10.60 -3.35 8.97
C ARG A 673 -9.27 -2.63 8.76
N ARG A 674 -8.88 -2.41 7.51
CA ARG A 674 -7.70 -1.63 7.16
C ARG A 674 -7.84 -0.17 7.61
N LYS A 675 -9.00 0.45 7.36
CA LYS A 675 -9.32 1.82 7.85
C LYS A 675 -9.20 1.93 9.36
N GLN A 676 -9.78 0.99 10.10
CA GLN A 676 -9.69 0.93 11.57
C GLN A 676 -8.23 0.81 12.03
N LYS A 677 -7.45 -0.10 11.41
CA LYS A 677 -6.04 -0.27 11.77
C LYS A 677 -5.20 0.97 11.47
N ILE A 678 -5.48 1.69 10.38
CA ILE A 678 -4.81 2.96 10.06
C ILE A 678 -5.14 4.01 11.13
N ALA A 679 -6.42 4.13 11.53
CA ALA A 679 -6.81 5.04 12.61
C ALA A 679 -6.15 4.66 13.95
N ASP A 680 -6.00 3.36 14.26
CA ASP A 680 -5.28 2.90 15.44
C ASP A 680 -3.79 3.28 15.40
N ILE A 681 -3.14 3.14 14.24
CA ILE A 681 -1.75 3.57 14.02
C ILE A 681 -1.62 5.09 14.22
N VAL A 682 -2.54 5.88 13.66
CA VAL A 682 -2.55 7.34 13.86
C VAL A 682 -2.69 7.69 15.34
N ASN A 683 -3.61 7.05 16.05
CA ASN A 683 -3.83 7.34 17.47
C ASN A 683 -2.62 7.02 18.34
N LYS A 684 -1.89 5.93 18.04
CA LYS A 684 -0.71 5.49 18.79
C LYS A 684 0.57 6.27 18.45
N TYR A 685 0.77 6.58 17.17
CA TYR A 685 2.08 7.01 16.65
C TYR A 685 2.08 8.42 16.07
N ARG A 686 0.97 9.18 16.16
CA ARG A 686 0.97 10.58 15.72
C ARG A 686 2.00 11.41 16.49
N ASN A 687 2.81 12.14 15.75
CA ASN A 687 3.68 13.14 16.30
C ASN A 687 2.85 14.40 16.62
N ARG A 688 2.93 14.91 17.86
CA ARG A 688 2.16 16.07 18.35
C ARG A 688 2.96 17.36 18.31
N GLN A 689 3.77 17.53 17.27
CA GLN A 689 4.55 18.73 17.02
C GLN A 689 3.66 19.93 16.72
N LEU A 690 4.14 21.12 17.06
CA LEU A 690 3.52 22.37 16.65
C LEU A 690 3.74 22.59 15.14
N GLU A 691 2.87 23.38 14.49
CA GLU A 691 2.97 23.68 13.04
C GLU A 691 4.38 24.13 12.61
N PRO A 692 5.07 25.05 13.31
CA PRO A 692 6.43 25.48 12.91
C PRO A 692 7.47 24.36 13.05
N GLU A 693 7.32 23.49 14.05
CA GLU A 693 8.20 22.34 14.28
C GLU A 693 8.02 21.31 13.18
N PHE A 694 6.78 21.06 12.75
CA PHE A 694 6.47 20.20 11.61
C PHE A 694 7.16 20.70 10.34
N TYR A 695 7.01 21.99 10.00
CA TYR A 695 7.69 22.57 8.84
C TYR A 695 9.22 22.47 8.94
N THR A 696 9.77 22.70 10.14
CA THR A 696 11.22 22.59 10.39
C THR A 696 11.70 21.15 10.19
N SER A 697 10.93 20.16 10.65
CA SER A 697 11.27 18.74 10.51
C SER A 697 11.42 18.30 9.04
N LEU A 698 10.65 18.91 8.12
CA LEU A 698 10.73 18.60 6.70
C LEU A 698 12.09 18.96 6.06
N PHE A 699 12.85 19.87 6.69
CA PHE A 699 14.18 20.28 6.26
C PHE A 699 15.33 19.46 6.89
N GLN A 700 15.06 18.63 7.91
CA GLN A 700 16.08 17.85 8.60
C GLN A 700 16.37 16.53 7.87
N GLU A 701 17.63 16.15 7.68
CA GLU A 701 17.94 14.89 7.02
C GLU A 701 17.44 13.66 7.78
N VAL A 702 16.93 12.67 7.04
CA VAL A 702 16.38 11.43 7.59
C VAL A 702 17.52 10.43 7.80
N GLY A 703 17.65 9.91 9.02
CA GLY A 703 18.59 8.83 9.33
C GLY A 703 19.97 9.25 9.83
N LEU A 704 20.29 10.55 9.85
CA LEU A 704 21.52 11.09 10.43
C LEU A 704 21.25 11.67 11.83
N LYS A 705 20.88 10.80 12.78
CA LYS A 705 21.26 11.07 14.17
C LYS A 705 22.66 10.50 14.35
N ASN A 706 23.67 11.35 14.24
CA ASN A 706 25.03 11.02 14.62
C ASN A 706 25.00 10.40 16.02
N CYS A 707 25.41 9.13 16.11
CA CYS A 707 25.90 8.58 17.35
C CYS A 707 27.15 9.40 17.72
N ASN A 708 26.99 10.28 18.70
CA ASN A 708 27.95 10.69 19.75
C ASN A 708 27.94 12.19 20.02
N PRO A 709 28.19 12.57 21.27
CA PRO A 709 29.40 13.28 21.64
C PRO A 709 30.53 12.32 22.05
#